data_AF-A0A3S2PXZ6-F1
#
_entry.id   AF-A0A3S2PXZ6-F1
#
_cell.length_a   1.000
_cell.length_b   1.000
_cell.length_c   1.000
_cell.angle_alpha   90.00
_cell.angle_beta   90.00
_cell.angle_gamma   90.00
#
_symmetry.space_group_name_H-M   'P 1'
#
loop_
_entity.id
_entity.type
_entity.pdbx_description
1 polymer ?
#
loop_
_entity_poly.entity_id
_entity_poly.type
_entity_poly.pdbx_seq_one_letter_code
_entity_poly.pdbx_strand_id
1 'polypeptide(L)'
;MSSLKQSLHFGLEFVAFLGDRINGINKNELQLIYKNDFKERDGIKRPSFSKIYYALLEFNKIYIDNGKVYPSSRAPVDFYSNQWRRRQVRQPNPVRCDRPTATLALDVKDLKRLSAEVIQRMRLNRKEMVADKGGVIITSNPMAISGKVEVSKKPLVVSFHIVNRSPNYINFTFYHAISRINCFSHEDERRVSKANPVFLCSEESYDVVVRCKVDEYGYFPATVFFEFQPDVPKATPFYIVREMEVSVENPLDSKLGPVSPYKPFKRATRKLARSVEDGEPPFYSGPQHIPAKVKLGEYIYPRYLKKLVKYKMVDSEFLFSSDKRWLASVKKLLDSSLDMENYSKRFHLLLHLEELQMEVDIRKYDLHGQTMTPDIPNSDLLILKVPGLAENRPFVLKGDCLIISRSEDTGSVYKGYVHKKELNNLLLGFSKNFVANFTSTMKFDVEFTLNRLTLKLQHRAVDLATKSNQLLDVLFPSAAAKSTFSLPELSMFNRRLEDNPEQFKAVQHIVAGSSQPAPYVVFGPPGTGKTVTLVEAIKQILKLNSSAHILACAPSNSACDVLFERLLDSMCSDQVFRMHAFSRDPASVPKNLLKNCNLDEKLGCFSFPDTESLMKFSVIVTTLYTAGRLVTGGVPVNHFSHVFVDEAGQAVESETLIAIAGLLSPQEGQLVLAGDPKQLGPILHSPIALKHQFGLSLLERLMEFNDLYKTSDPRFITKLQKNYRSHEAILKVPNEEFYDGKLQVFADEVEREAFCRWDGLCTKGFPVIFHGVMGKDAREQNSPSFFNTTEIEILLRYLKRLLEDQGKKGLPPISAEDIGIIAPYRKQVEKIRLALRYDKVLSHKLNLANLKVASVEEFQGQERNIIIISTVRSSTSYVKMDQDFNMGFLSNEKRFNVAITRAKSLLIVVGNPLILTTHPVWEKFINYCLEKKGYTGFPLENTDNEDAFMLMVASLRIMDTVC
;
A
#
# COMPACT_ATOMS: atom_id res chain seq x y z
N MET A 1 -28.68 36.20 0.34
CA MET A 1 -27.32 35.69 0.05
C MET A 1 -26.51 36.52 -0.96
N SER A 2 -27.07 37.52 -1.67
CA SER A 2 -26.34 38.33 -2.67
C SER A 2 -25.32 39.33 -2.07
N SER A 3 -25.57 39.92 -0.89
CA SER A 3 -24.73 41.00 -0.35
C SER A 3 -23.38 40.54 0.25
N LEU A 4 -23.29 39.30 0.77
CA LEU A 4 -22.05 38.78 1.39
C LEU A 4 -21.01 38.41 0.33
N LYS A 5 -21.44 37.80 -0.79
CA LYS A 5 -20.56 37.50 -1.93
C LYS A 5 -20.04 38.77 -2.59
N GLN A 6 -20.87 39.80 -2.69
CA GLN A 6 -20.46 41.11 -3.20
C GLN A 6 -19.45 41.79 -2.26
N SER A 7 -19.66 41.71 -0.94
CA SER A 7 -18.71 42.21 0.07
C SER A 7 -17.39 41.43 0.06
N LEU A 8 -17.43 40.12 -0.20
CA LEU A 8 -16.22 39.30 -0.37
C LEU A 8 -15.42 39.72 -1.60
N HIS A 9 -16.09 40.02 -2.73
CA HIS A 9 -15.42 40.45 -3.96
C HIS A 9 -14.62 41.74 -3.74
N PHE A 10 -15.26 42.78 -3.20
CA PHE A 10 -14.57 44.04 -2.85
C PHE A 10 -13.53 43.85 -1.73
N GLY A 11 -13.75 42.91 -0.81
CA GLY A 11 -12.76 42.54 0.19
C GLY A 11 -11.49 41.94 -0.44
N LEU A 12 -11.63 41.10 -1.47
CA LEU A 12 -10.49 40.50 -2.17
C LEU A 12 -9.72 41.54 -3.00
N GLU A 13 -10.41 42.49 -3.64
CA GLU A 13 -9.76 43.63 -4.29
C GLU A 13 -8.97 44.48 -3.29
N PHE A 14 -9.53 44.69 -2.08
CA PHE A 14 -8.84 45.43 -1.03
C PHE A 14 -7.57 44.72 -0.54
N VAL A 15 -7.64 43.39 -0.37
CA VAL A 15 -6.46 42.57 -0.04
C VAL A 15 -5.41 42.65 -1.15
N ALA A 16 -5.82 42.60 -2.42
CA ALA A 16 -4.92 42.75 -3.57
C ALA A 16 -4.27 44.14 -3.63
N PHE A 17 -5.03 45.21 -3.32
CA PHE A 17 -4.52 46.57 -3.22
C PHE A 17 -3.46 46.75 -2.11
N LEU A 18 -3.64 46.05 -0.99
CA LEU A 18 -2.68 46.11 0.11
C LEU A 18 -1.37 45.40 -0.23
N GLY A 19 -1.40 44.35 -1.05
CA GLY A 19 -0.20 43.58 -1.40
C GLY A 19 0.46 43.00 -0.15
N ASP A 20 1.77 43.17 0.03
CA ASP A 20 2.48 42.71 1.24
C ASP A 20 2.17 43.52 2.51
N ARG A 21 1.58 44.72 2.36
CA ARG A 21 1.28 45.62 3.48
C ARG A 21 0.28 45.04 4.46
N ILE A 22 -0.56 44.09 4.04
CA ILE A 22 -1.57 43.49 4.93
C ILE A 22 -0.94 42.60 6.03
N ASN A 23 0.33 42.18 5.91
CA ASN A 23 0.96 41.31 6.89
C ASN A 23 1.27 42.04 8.21
N GLY A 24 0.49 41.75 9.25
CA GLY A 24 0.79 42.24 10.60
C GLY A 24 0.26 43.64 10.93
N ILE A 25 -0.68 44.17 10.13
CA ILE A 25 -1.37 45.45 10.39
C ILE A 25 -2.57 45.24 11.33
N ASN A 26 -2.84 46.21 12.20
CA ASN A 26 -3.99 46.16 13.11
C ASN A 26 -5.31 46.55 12.40
N LYS A 27 -6.44 46.18 12.99
CA LYS A 27 -7.77 46.42 12.40
C LYS A 27 -8.08 47.91 12.17
N ASN A 28 -7.66 48.79 13.07
CA ASN A 28 -7.97 50.22 13.01
C ASN A 28 -7.22 50.92 11.87
N GLU A 29 -5.99 50.51 11.65
CA GLU A 29 -5.11 51.00 10.59
C GLU A 29 -5.56 50.50 9.22
N LEU A 30 -6.00 49.24 9.11
CA LEU A 30 -6.68 48.73 7.90
C LEU A 30 -7.97 49.50 7.60
N GLN A 31 -8.74 49.88 8.62
CA GLN A 31 -9.96 50.67 8.44
C GLN A 31 -9.64 52.07 7.91
N LEU A 32 -8.54 52.68 8.37
CA LEU A 32 -8.08 53.99 7.92
C LEU A 32 -7.64 53.94 6.45
N ILE A 33 -6.80 52.96 6.09
CA ILE A 33 -6.36 52.74 4.70
C ILE A 33 -7.55 52.46 3.79
N TYR A 34 -8.51 51.66 4.24
CA TYR A 34 -9.73 51.40 3.47
C TYR A 34 -10.51 52.69 3.20
N LYS A 35 -10.69 53.53 4.24
CA LYS A 35 -11.48 54.76 4.14
C LYS A 35 -10.81 55.80 3.24
N ASN A 36 -9.50 55.99 3.38
CA ASN A 36 -8.77 57.07 2.73
C ASN A 36 -8.29 56.69 1.33
N ASP A 37 -7.84 55.46 1.13
CA ASP A 37 -7.05 55.10 -0.06
C ASP A 37 -7.77 54.12 -1.00
N PHE A 38 -8.89 53.52 -0.55
CA PHE A 38 -9.56 52.45 -1.30
C PHE A 38 -11.07 52.68 -1.52
N LYS A 39 -11.78 53.28 -0.56
CA LYS A 39 -13.24 53.38 -0.59
C LYS A 39 -13.77 54.18 -1.79
N GLU A 40 -13.11 55.29 -2.14
CA GLU A 40 -13.54 56.22 -3.21
C GLU A 40 -12.72 56.11 -4.50
N ARG A 41 -11.85 55.10 -4.60
CA ARG A 41 -11.01 54.88 -5.78
C ARG A 41 -11.90 54.58 -7.01
N ASP A 42 -11.65 55.23 -8.14
CA ASP A 42 -12.30 54.94 -9.43
C ASP A 42 -13.83 55.21 -9.51
N GLY A 43 -14.41 55.98 -8.58
CA GLY A 43 -15.82 56.40 -8.63
C GLY A 43 -16.85 55.29 -8.36
N ILE A 44 -16.42 54.12 -7.89
CA ILE A 44 -17.27 52.95 -7.63
C ILE A 44 -17.76 52.95 -6.16
N LYS A 45 -19.07 52.79 -5.95
CA LYS A 45 -19.69 52.75 -4.61
C LYS A 45 -19.40 51.42 -3.90
N ARG A 46 -18.36 51.38 -3.05
CA ARG A 46 -17.93 50.16 -2.30
C ARG A 46 -18.65 49.99 -0.94
N PRO A 47 -18.78 48.75 -0.41
CA PRO A 47 -19.37 48.48 0.91
C PRO A 47 -18.57 49.08 2.08
N SER A 48 -19.14 49.08 3.30
CA SER A 48 -18.41 49.54 4.49
C SER A 48 -17.28 48.57 4.88
N PHE A 49 -16.22 49.10 5.51
CA PHE A 49 -15.09 48.30 5.99
C PHE A 49 -15.54 47.11 6.85
N SER A 50 -16.48 47.31 7.77
CA SER A 50 -16.99 46.24 8.63
C SER A 50 -17.63 45.09 7.84
N LYS A 51 -18.31 45.37 6.72
CA LYS A 51 -18.94 44.34 5.87
C LYS A 51 -17.90 43.54 5.09
N ILE A 52 -16.89 44.21 4.52
CA ILE A 52 -15.82 43.50 3.80
C ILE A 52 -14.91 42.73 4.76
N TYR A 53 -14.62 43.28 5.95
CA TYR A 53 -13.80 42.66 6.97
C TYR A 53 -14.46 41.39 7.52
N TYR A 54 -15.77 41.48 7.80
CA TYR A 54 -16.56 40.31 8.20
C TYR A 54 -16.60 39.24 7.09
N ALA A 55 -16.85 39.63 5.83
CA ALA A 55 -16.83 38.68 4.72
C ALA A 55 -15.45 38.01 4.53
N LEU A 56 -14.35 38.74 4.68
CA LEU A 56 -13.00 38.19 4.57
C LEU A 56 -12.67 37.19 5.70
N LEU A 57 -13.18 37.41 6.92
CA LEU A 57 -13.05 36.46 8.02
C LEU A 57 -13.92 35.22 7.80
N GLU A 58 -15.19 35.41 7.47
CA GLU A 58 -16.18 34.34 7.26
C GLU A 58 -15.74 33.37 6.15
N PHE A 59 -15.14 33.89 5.08
CA PHE A 59 -14.64 33.10 3.96
C PHE A 59 -13.16 32.70 4.08
N ASN A 60 -12.55 32.81 5.27
CA ASN A 60 -11.17 32.41 5.56
C ASN A 60 -10.14 33.03 4.59
N LYS A 61 -10.30 34.30 4.25
CA LYS A 61 -9.38 35.09 3.41
C LYS A 61 -8.39 35.91 4.23
N ILE A 62 -8.68 36.16 5.50
CA ILE A 62 -7.77 36.75 6.48
C ILE A 62 -7.93 36.02 7.82
N TYR A 63 -6.91 36.05 8.68
CA TYR A 63 -6.99 35.59 10.07
C TYR A 63 -6.37 36.61 11.02
N ILE A 64 -6.71 36.52 12.31
CA ILE A 64 -6.22 37.42 13.36
C ILE A 64 -5.27 36.65 14.27
N ASP A 65 -4.08 37.18 14.49
CA ASP A 65 -3.11 36.67 15.46
C ASP A 65 -2.55 37.84 16.27
N ASN A 66 -2.63 37.76 17.60
CA ASN A 66 -2.23 38.83 18.54
C ASN A 66 -2.73 40.24 18.16
N GLY A 67 -4.00 40.37 17.75
CA GLY A 67 -4.61 41.66 17.37
C GLY A 67 -4.20 42.21 16.01
N LYS A 68 -3.35 41.49 15.27
CA LYS A 68 -2.89 41.83 13.92
C LYS A 68 -3.55 40.93 12.88
N VAL A 69 -3.80 41.49 11.69
CA VAL A 69 -4.48 40.82 10.59
C VAL A 69 -3.44 40.26 9.62
N TYR A 70 -3.67 39.06 9.14
CA TYR A 70 -2.82 38.40 8.15
C TYR A 70 -3.68 37.87 7.00
N PRO A 71 -3.21 37.97 5.74
CA PRO A 71 -3.88 37.35 4.61
C PRO A 71 -3.81 35.84 4.79
N SER A 72 -4.94 35.16 4.61
CA SER A 72 -4.93 33.72 4.46
C SER A 72 -4.35 33.42 3.09
N SER A 73 -3.02 33.35 3.00
CA SER A 73 -2.28 32.71 1.90
C SER A 73 -2.51 31.20 1.94
N ARG A 74 -3.78 30.80 1.89
CA ARG A 74 -4.17 29.46 1.51
C ARG A 74 -4.53 29.54 0.02
N ALA A 75 -3.55 29.24 -0.84
CA ALA A 75 -3.85 28.28 -1.90
C ALA A 75 -4.68 27.17 -1.25
N PRO A 76 -5.77 26.64 -1.86
CA PRO A 76 -6.49 25.53 -1.27
C PRO A 76 -5.44 24.50 -0.91
N VAL A 77 -5.14 24.41 0.39
CA VAL A 77 -4.17 23.47 0.88
C VAL A 77 -4.99 22.21 0.87
N ASP A 78 -4.90 21.53 -0.26
CA ASP A 78 -5.11 20.11 -0.36
C ASP A 78 -4.18 19.47 0.69
N PHE A 79 -4.67 19.47 1.93
CA PHE A 79 -3.90 19.15 3.12
C PHE A 79 -3.61 17.66 3.13
N TYR A 80 -2.31 17.34 3.17
CA TYR A 80 -1.69 16.09 3.64
C TYR A 80 -2.07 14.75 2.98
N SER A 81 -3.16 14.64 2.21
CA SER A 81 -3.42 13.51 1.31
C SER A 81 -2.81 13.70 -0.08
N ASN A 82 -2.48 14.94 -0.43
CA ASN A 82 -2.16 15.39 -1.78
C ASN A 82 -0.76 16.04 -1.87
N GLN A 83 0.21 15.58 -1.08
CA GLN A 83 1.58 16.11 -1.16
C GLN A 83 2.27 15.87 -2.51
N TRP A 84 1.63 15.27 -3.52
CA TRP A 84 2.33 14.83 -4.74
C TRP A 84 1.65 15.21 -6.07
N ARG A 85 0.82 16.25 -6.13
CA ARG A 85 0.70 16.99 -7.40
C ARG A 85 1.95 17.86 -7.56
N ARG A 86 2.87 17.49 -8.46
CA ARG A 86 3.72 18.50 -9.10
C ARG A 86 2.76 19.51 -9.76
N ARG A 87 2.76 20.78 -9.32
CA ARG A 87 2.37 21.85 -10.24
C ARG A 87 3.36 21.76 -11.40
N GLN A 88 2.84 21.70 -12.63
CA GLN A 88 3.65 21.80 -13.84
C GLN A 88 4.57 23.01 -13.68
N VAL A 89 5.87 22.76 -13.55
CA VAL A 89 6.87 23.78 -13.78
C VAL A 89 6.75 24.11 -15.26
N ARG A 90 6.41 25.37 -15.58
CA ARG A 90 6.52 25.89 -16.94
C ARG A 90 7.98 25.71 -17.36
N GLN A 91 8.25 24.80 -18.29
CA GLN A 91 9.56 24.76 -18.93
C GLN A 91 9.68 25.98 -19.85
N PRO A 92 10.88 26.59 -19.97
CA PRO A 92 11.13 27.60 -20.98
C PRO A 92 10.98 27.01 -22.39
N ASN A 93 10.47 27.81 -23.32
CA ASN A 93 10.28 27.42 -24.73
C ASN A 93 11.60 26.92 -25.35
N PRO A 94 11.62 25.80 -26.10
CA PRO A 94 12.75 25.44 -26.93
C PRO A 94 12.86 26.40 -28.13
N VAL A 95 14.08 26.83 -28.40
CA VAL A 95 14.46 27.66 -29.55
C VAL A 95 14.24 26.88 -30.85
N ARG A 96 13.67 27.55 -31.87
CA ARG A 96 13.46 27.03 -33.23
C ARG A 96 14.82 26.78 -33.91
N CYS A 97 14.99 25.60 -34.52
CA CYS A 97 15.95 25.38 -35.59
C CYS A 97 15.22 24.78 -36.80
N ASP A 98 15.56 25.33 -37.98
CA ASP A 98 14.93 25.06 -39.27
C ASP A 98 15.18 23.64 -39.80
N ARG A 99 14.21 23.15 -40.59
CA ARG A 99 14.27 21.87 -41.32
C ARG A 99 15.01 22.01 -42.65
N PRO A 100 15.49 20.87 -43.18
CA PRO A 100 15.15 20.53 -44.55
C PRO A 100 14.45 19.16 -44.70
N THR A 101 13.67 19.10 -45.77
CA THR A 101 12.81 18.02 -46.27
C THR A 101 13.59 16.86 -46.89
N ALA A 102 13.24 15.61 -46.57
CA ALA A 102 13.27 14.46 -47.49
C ALA A 102 12.58 13.23 -46.89
N THR A 103 11.86 12.50 -47.74
CA THR A 103 11.08 11.28 -47.51
C THR A 103 11.98 10.06 -47.24
N LEU A 104 11.97 9.51 -46.02
CA LEU A 104 12.55 8.21 -45.67
C LEU A 104 11.72 7.55 -44.54
N ALA A 105 11.70 6.22 -44.51
CA ALA A 105 10.99 5.42 -43.50
C ALA A 105 11.29 5.92 -42.08
N LEU A 106 10.26 6.18 -41.29
CA LEU A 106 10.38 6.76 -39.95
C LEU A 106 11.06 5.77 -39.00
N ASP A 107 12.12 6.22 -38.31
CA ASP A 107 12.72 5.50 -37.19
C ASP A 107 11.68 5.31 -36.05
N VAL A 108 11.75 4.18 -35.32
CA VAL A 108 10.84 3.83 -34.21
C VAL A 108 10.83 4.95 -33.15
N LYS A 109 11.96 5.65 -32.94
CA LYS A 109 12.04 6.81 -32.05
C LYS A 109 11.23 8.01 -32.55
N ASP A 110 11.31 8.32 -33.84
CA ASP A 110 10.55 9.42 -34.45
C ASP A 110 9.05 9.12 -34.45
N LEU A 111 8.70 7.86 -34.68
CA LEU A 111 7.33 7.38 -34.61
C LEU A 111 6.75 7.56 -33.21
N LYS A 112 7.50 7.14 -32.18
CA LYS A 112 7.12 7.31 -30.77
C LYS A 112 6.95 8.79 -30.41
N ARG A 113 7.84 9.66 -30.89
CA ARG A 113 7.74 11.12 -30.69
C ARG A 113 6.46 11.68 -31.34
N LEU A 114 6.21 11.38 -32.61
CA LEU A 114 5.04 11.85 -33.37
C LEU A 114 3.73 11.40 -32.71
N SER A 115 3.62 10.12 -32.33
CA SER A 115 2.43 9.61 -31.64
C SER A 115 2.24 10.24 -30.26
N ALA A 116 3.32 10.52 -29.52
CA ALA A 116 3.25 11.18 -28.22
C ALA A 116 2.78 12.63 -28.35
N GLU A 117 3.25 13.35 -29.37
CA GLU A 117 2.78 14.70 -29.69
C GLU A 117 1.28 14.72 -30.04
N VAL A 118 0.81 13.78 -30.87
CA VAL A 118 -0.61 13.64 -31.23
C VAL A 118 -1.47 13.36 -29.98
N ILE A 119 -1.06 12.41 -29.13
CA ILE A 119 -1.77 12.10 -27.86
C ILE A 119 -1.76 13.30 -26.90
N GLN A 120 -0.64 14.03 -26.81
CA GLN A 120 -0.53 15.21 -25.96
C GLN A 120 -1.43 16.35 -26.46
N ARG A 121 -1.51 16.57 -27.77
CA ARG A 121 -2.43 17.55 -28.40
C ARG A 121 -3.88 17.18 -28.14
N MET A 122 -4.26 15.91 -28.30
CA MET A 122 -5.60 15.42 -27.95
C MET A 122 -5.97 15.70 -26.49
N ARG A 123 -5.01 15.61 -25.57
CA ARG A 123 -5.23 15.92 -24.16
C ARG A 123 -5.37 17.41 -23.87
N LEU A 124 -4.59 18.27 -24.53
CA LEU A 124 -4.61 19.73 -24.32
C LEU A 124 -5.87 20.38 -24.92
N ASN A 125 -6.31 19.93 -26.10
CA ASN A 125 -7.42 20.51 -26.85
C ASN A 125 -8.72 19.67 -26.76
N ARG A 126 -8.85 18.80 -25.74
CA ARG A 126 -9.95 17.82 -25.64
C ARG A 126 -11.35 18.42 -25.83
N LYS A 127 -11.62 19.58 -25.24
CA LYS A 127 -12.93 20.25 -25.36
C LYS A 127 -13.25 20.67 -26.80
N GLU A 128 -12.25 21.11 -27.54
CA GLU A 128 -12.37 21.57 -28.92
C GLU A 128 -12.42 20.40 -29.92
N MET A 129 -11.76 19.28 -29.61
CA MET A 129 -11.79 18.08 -30.44
C MET A 129 -13.10 17.29 -30.30
N VAL A 130 -13.73 17.34 -29.13
CA VAL A 130 -15.01 16.67 -28.88
C VAL A 130 -16.21 17.52 -29.34
N ALA A 131 -16.06 18.85 -29.42
CA ALA A 131 -17.13 19.72 -29.90
C ALA A 131 -17.42 19.50 -31.39
N ASP A 132 -18.70 19.63 -31.75
CA ASP A 132 -19.11 19.80 -33.14
C ASP A 132 -18.50 21.09 -33.70
N LYS A 133 -17.98 21.03 -34.93
CA LYS A 133 -17.29 22.17 -35.57
C LYS A 133 -17.28 22.04 -37.09
N GLY A 134 -16.95 23.14 -37.76
CA GLY A 134 -16.98 23.21 -39.22
C GLY A 134 -18.38 23.03 -39.81
N GLY A 135 -19.43 23.25 -39.02
CA GLY A 135 -20.83 22.99 -39.42
C GLY A 135 -21.22 21.52 -39.45
N VAL A 136 -20.34 20.59 -39.05
CA VAL A 136 -20.67 19.16 -38.93
C VAL A 136 -21.14 18.85 -37.52
N ILE A 137 -22.26 18.14 -37.41
CA ILE A 137 -22.82 17.64 -36.15
C ILE A 137 -22.77 16.12 -36.15
N ILE A 138 -22.19 15.52 -35.11
CA ILE A 138 -22.16 14.06 -34.96
C ILE A 138 -22.96 13.66 -33.73
N THR A 139 -24.07 12.96 -33.96
CA THR A 139 -24.88 12.31 -32.93
C THR A 139 -24.63 10.81 -32.92
N SER A 140 -25.11 10.11 -31.90
CA SER A 140 -24.87 8.66 -31.73
C SER A 140 -26.08 7.97 -31.12
N ASN A 141 -26.19 6.67 -31.39
CA ASN A 141 -27.12 5.76 -30.75
C ASN A 141 -26.33 4.56 -30.17
N PRO A 142 -26.29 4.37 -28.83
CA PRO A 142 -26.91 5.18 -27.78
C PRO A 142 -26.40 6.64 -27.70
N MET A 143 -27.21 7.54 -27.15
CA MET A 143 -26.92 8.98 -27.12
C MET A 143 -25.65 9.31 -26.34
N ALA A 144 -24.70 9.98 -26.99
CA ALA A 144 -23.51 10.50 -26.32
C ALA A 144 -23.84 11.58 -25.28
N ILE A 145 -23.24 11.49 -24.09
CA ILE A 145 -23.29 12.54 -23.07
C ILE A 145 -21.90 13.17 -22.98
N SER A 146 -21.79 14.47 -23.32
CA SER A 146 -20.50 15.18 -23.38
C SER A 146 -19.46 14.50 -24.29
N GLY A 147 -19.92 13.95 -25.42
CA GLY A 147 -19.08 13.28 -26.42
C GLY A 147 -18.64 11.87 -26.07
N LYS A 148 -19.19 11.30 -25.00
CA LYS A 148 -18.94 9.93 -24.55
C LYS A 148 -20.18 9.05 -24.78
N VAL A 149 -20.01 7.94 -25.49
CA VAL A 149 -21.04 6.90 -25.71
C VAL A 149 -20.76 5.71 -24.81
N GLU A 150 -21.75 5.27 -24.04
CA GLU A 150 -21.67 4.07 -23.22
C GLU A 150 -22.63 3.00 -23.75
N VAL A 151 -22.13 1.79 -24.00
CA VAL A 151 -22.92 0.63 -24.44
C VAL A 151 -22.70 -0.54 -23.52
N SER A 152 -23.77 -1.08 -22.95
CA SER A 152 -23.69 -2.25 -22.07
C SER A 152 -24.56 -3.45 -22.40
N LYS A 153 -25.53 -3.30 -23.31
CA LYS A 153 -26.45 -4.38 -23.70
C LYS A 153 -26.12 -4.89 -25.10
N LYS A 154 -26.20 -6.21 -25.32
CA LYS A 154 -26.05 -6.81 -26.65
C LYS A 154 -27.26 -6.43 -27.53
N PRO A 155 -27.07 -6.15 -28.84
CA PRO A 155 -25.80 -6.14 -29.58
C PRO A 155 -24.91 -4.93 -29.23
N LEU A 156 -23.60 -5.14 -29.09
CA LEU A 156 -22.62 -4.10 -28.73
C LEU A 156 -22.27 -3.24 -29.95
N VAL A 157 -23.20 -2.37 -30.33
CA VAL A 157 -23.14 -1.57 -31.56
C VAL A 157 -23.37 -0.10 -31.21
N VAL A 158 -22.53 0.77 -31.76
CA VAL A 158 -22.73 2.22 -31.74
C VAL A 158 -22.90 2.70 -33.17
N SER A 159 -24.02 3.35 -33.45
CA SER A 159 -24.24 4.04 -34.73
C SER A 159 -23.95 5.52 -34.52
N PHE A 160 -23.18 6.13 -35.41
CA PHE A 160 -22.91 7.56 -35.43
C PHE A 160 -23.61 8.16 -36.65
N HIS A 161 -24.43 9.18 -36.39
CA HIS A 161 -25.15 9.93 -37.42
C HIS A 161 -24.44 11.27 -37.63
N ILE A 162 -23.87 11.46 -38.80
CA ILE A 162 -23.09 12.63 -39.18
C ILE A 162 -23.97 13.51 -40.06
N VAL A 163 -24.11 14.80 -39.74
CA VAL A 163 -24.94 15.74 -40.49
C VAL A 163 -24.13 16.99 -40.83
N ASN A 164 -24.13 17.41 -42.11
CA ASN A 164 -23.57 18.68 -42.53
C ASN A 164 -24.62 19.79 -42.42
N ARG A 165 -24.48 20.72 -41.47
CA ARG A 165 -25.30 21.93 -41.33
C ARG A 165 -24.61 23.20 -41.83
N SER A 166 -23.48 23.05 -42.53
CA SER A 166 -22.84 24.18 -43.18
C SER A 166 -23.52 24.47 -44.52
N PRO A 167 -23.44 25.71 -45.01
CA PRO A 167 -23.94 26.05 -46.35
C PRO A 167 -23.03 25.52 -47.48
N ASN A 168 -21.87 24.96 -47.15
CA ASN A 168 -20.87 24.49 -48.11
C ASN A 168 -20.78 22.95 -48.11
N TYR A 169 -20.21 22.39 -49.17
CA TYR A 169 -19.92 20.96 -49.22
C TYR A 169 -18.79 20.59 -48.26
N ILE A 170 -18.92 19.42 -47.62
CA ILE A 170 -17.91 18.85 -46.74
C ILE A 170 -17.61 17.43 -47.17
N ASN A 171 -16.33 17.13 -47.33
CA ASN A 171 -15.84 15.79 -47.61
C ASN A 171 -15.60 15.06 -46.29
N PHE A 172 -16.34 13.99 -46.04
CA PHE A 172 -16.04 13.03 -44.98
C PHE A 172 -15.03 12.02 -45.50
N THR A 173 -13.77 12.14 -45.05
CA THR A 173 -12.64 11.47 -45.71
C THR A 173 -12.17 10.23 -44.97
N PHE A 174 -12.32 10.16 -43.65
CA PHE A 174 -11.80 9.04 -42.88
C PHE A 174 -12.46 8.95 -41.51
N TYR A 175 -12.69 7.72 -41.03
CA TYR A 175 -13.00 7.47 -39.63
C TYR A 175 -12.40 6.17 -39.15
N HIS A 176 -12.13 6.09 -37.84
CA HIS A 176 -11.58 4.89 -37.24
C HIS A 176 -11.77 4.88 -35.71
N ALA A 177 -12.01 3.72 -35.10
CA ALA A 177 -12.00 3.58 -33.65
C ALA A 177 -10.61 3.15 -33.16
N ILE A 178 -9.89 4.08 -32.56
CA ILE A 178 -8.55 3.84 -32.02
C ILE A 178 -8.71 3.21 -30.65
N SER A 179 -8.28 1.96 -30.51
CA SER A 179 -8.18 1.26 -29.24
C SER A 179 -6.86 0.49 -29.18
N ARG A 180 -6.42 0.14 -27.98
CA ARG A 180 -5.33 -0.83 -27.79
C ARG A 180 -5.80 -2.28 -27.99
N ILE A 181 -7.10 -2.45 -28.19
CA ILE A 181 -7.78 -3.73 -28.25
C ILE A 181 -8.41 -3.86 -29.64
N ASN A 182 -8.03 -4.91 -30.36
CA ASN A 182 -8.48 -5.20 -31.72
C ASN A 182 -9.82 -5.94 -31.69
N CYS A 183 -10.83 -5.30 -31.09
CA CYS A 183 -12.17 -5.85 -30.96
C CYS A 183 -13.24 -5.02 -31.67
N PHE A 184 -12.86 -3.93 -32.35
CA PHE A 184 -13.78 -3.03 -33.03
C PHE A 184 -13.74 -3.26 -34.55
N SER A 185 -14.91 -3.34 -35.17
CA SER A 185 -15.07 -3.32 -36.62
C SER A 185 -15.89 -2.11 -37.07
N HIS A 186 -15.64 -1.66 -38.28
CA HIS A 186 -16.27 -0.50 -38.90
C HIS A 186 -17.13 -0.96 -40.07
N GLU A 187 -18.37 -0.48 -40.11
CA GLU A 187 -19.34 -0.78 -41.17
C GLU A 187 -19.97 0.55 -41.62
N ASP A 188 -19.97 0.83 -42.92
CA ASP A 188 -20.65 1.95 -43.55
C ASP A 188 -21.00 1.61 -45.01
N GLU A 189 -21.99 2.29 -45.60
CA GLU A 189 -22.54 1.92 -46.91
C GLU A 189 -21.54 2.08 -48.07
N ARG A 190 -20.69 3.12 -48.01
CA ARG A 190 -19.80 3.55 -49.11
C ARG A 190 -18.32 3.26 -48.85
N ARG A 191 -17.96 2.65 -47.72
CA ARG A 191 -16.58 2.33 -47.29
C ARG A 191 -15.68 3.58 -47.31
N VAL A 192 -16.04 4.55 -46.49
CA VAL A 192 -15.32 5.83 -46.37
C VAL A 192 -13.83 5.59 -46.11
N SER A 193 -12.98 6.13 -46.97
CA SER A 193 -11.52 6.10 -46.78
C SER A 193 -10.88 7.31 -47.46
N LYS A 194 -9.60 7.58 -47.17
CA LYS A 194 -8.89 8.71 -47.81
C LYS A 194 -8.83 8.60 -49.34
N ALA A 195 -8.96 7.38 -49.88
CA ALA A 195 -9.05 7.13 -51.32
C ALA A 195 -10.50 7.20 -51.86
N ASN A 196 -11.50 7.12 -50.99
CA ASN A 196 -12.92 7.15 -51.33
C ASN A 196 -13.72 8.01 -50.32
N PRO A 197 -13.60 9.35 -50.39
CA PRO A 197 -14.32 10.25 -49.49
C PRO A 197 -15.81 10.33 -49.84
N VAL A 198 -16.65 10.54 -48.83
CA VAL A 198 -18.08 10.78 -49.01
C VAL A 198 -18.35 12.27 -49.03
N PHE A 199 -18.99 12.74 -50.09
CA PHE A 199 -19.40 14.14 -50.26
C PHE A 199 -20.73 14.36 -49.54
N LEU A 200 -20.79 15.33 -48.62
CA LEU A 200 -21.99 15.69 -47.87
C LEU A 200 -22.47 17.09 -48.27
N CYS A 201 -23.63 17.17 -48.90
CA CYS A 201 -24.34 18.42 -49.19
C CYS A 201 -24.89 19.06 -47.91
N SER A 202 -25.33 20.31 -48.01
CA SER A 202 -26.03 20.97 -46.90
C SER A 202 -27.29 20.17 -46.51
N GLU A 203 -27.45 19.91 -45.22
CA GLU A 203 -28.49 19.06 -44.59
C GLU A 203 -28.43 17.56 -44.95
N GLU A 204 -27.40 17.11 -45.68
CA GLU A 204 -27.19 15.68 -45.94
C GLU A 204 -26.61 14.97 -44.70
N SER A 205 -27.07 13.75 -44.46
CA SER A 205 -26.63 12.90 -43.36
C SER A 205 -25.99 11.60 -43.83
N TYR A 206 -25.01 11.11 -43.07
CA TYR A 206 -24.35 9.83 -43.34
C TYR A 206 -24.11 9.04 -42.05
N ASP A 207 -24.35 7.74 -42.12
CA ASP A 207 -24.31 6.86 -40.96
C ASP A 207 -23.08 5.96 -41.03
N VAL A 208 -22.39 5.86 -39.89
CA VAL A 208 -21.33 4.87 -39.70
C VAL A 208 -21.60 4.05 -38.45
N VAL A 209 -21.26 2.77 -38.51
CA VAL A 209 -21.49 1.81 -37.43
C VAL A 209 -20.15 1.29 -36.93
N VAL A 210 -19.97 1.32 -35.62
CA VAL A 210 -18.84 0.70 -34.92
C VAL A 210 -19.38 -0.44 -34.07
N ARG A 211 -18.91 -1.67 -34.35
CA ARG A 211 -19.33 -2.90 -33.66
C ARG A 211 -18.19 -3.44 -32.81
N CYS A 212 -18.48 -3.81 -31.57
CA CYS A 212 -17.53 -4.51 -30.70
C CYS A 212 -17.79 -6.03 -30.76
N LYS A 213 -16.79 -6.80 -31.17
CA LYS A 213 -16.82 -8.27 -31.29
C LYS A 213 -16.12 -8.90 -30.08
N VAL A 214 -16.84 -8.99 -28.96
CA VAL A 214 -16.35 -9.63 -27.73
C VAL A 214 -17.42 -10.52 -27.12
N ASP A 215 -16.99 -11.71 -26.67
CA ASP A 215 -17.87 -12.68 -26.01
C ASP A 215 -17.67 -12.73 -24.49
N GLU A 216 -16.56 -12.19 -23.99
CA GLU A 216 -16.22 -12.16 -22.56
C GLU A 216 -16.70 -10.88 -21.85
N TYR A 217 -16.93 -10.97 -20.53
CA TYR A 217 -17.20 -9.81 -19.69
C TYR A 217 -15.97 -8.90 -19.62
N GLY A 218 -16.18 -7.58 -19.69
CA GLY A 218 -15.08 -6.64 -19.68
C GLY A 218 -15.46 -5.22 -20.06
N TYR A 219 -14.44 -4.37 -20.14
CA TYR A 219 -14.52 -2.95 -20.43
C TYR A 219 -13.51 -2.58 -21.52
N PHE A 220 -14.05 -2.09 -22.63
CA PHE A 220 -13.35 -1.88 -23.88
C PHE A 220 -13.50 -0.42 -24.29
N PRO A 221 -12.57 0.47 -23.89
CA PRO A 221 -12.59 1.87 -24.31
C PRO A 221 -12.01 2.02 -25.72
N ALA A 222 -12.58 2.92 -26.49
CA ALA A 222 -12.08 3.33 -27.80
C ALA A 222 -12.32 4.83 -28.04
N THR A 223 -11.46 5.42 -28.84
CA THR A 223 -11.61 6.80 -29.31
C THR A 223 -11.94 6.76 -30.79
N VAL A 224 -13.16 7.13 -31.15
CA VAL A 224 -13.59 7.20 -32.55
C VAL A 224 -13.23 8.56 -33.11
N PHE A 225 -12.47 8.54 -34.19
CA PHE A 225 -11.95 9.70 -34.88
C PHE A 225 -12.69 9.88 -36.20
N PHE A 226 -13.04 11.12 -36.53
CA PHE A 226 -13.69 11.51 -37.79
C PHE A 226 -12.92 12.66 -38.42
N GLU A 227 -12.52 12.49 -39.68
CA GLU A 227 -11.78 13.47 -40.49
C GLU A 227 -12.70 14.07 -41.56
N PHE A 228 -12.73 15.40 -41.59
CA PHE A 228 -13.52 16.17 -42.53
C PHE A 228 -12.64 17.20 -43.24
N GLN A 229 -12.94 17.44 -44.52
CA GLN A 229 -12.28 18.48 -45.30
C GLN A 229 -13.33 19.40 -45.95
N PRO A 230 -13.32 20.71 -45.64
CA PRO A 230 -14.19 21.67 -46.32
C PRO A 230 -13.85 21.76 -47.81
N ASP A 231 -14.87 21.91 -48.66
CA ASP A 231 -14.72 22.14 -50.10
C ASP A 231 -14.36 23.60 -50.40
N VAL A 232 -13.21 24.05 -49.87
CA VAL A 232 -12.69 25.41 -50.08
C VAL A 232 -11.21 25.32 -50.49
N PRO A 233 -10.75 26.11 -51.47
CA PRO A 233 -9.35 26.07 -51.91
C PRO A 233 -8.39 26.31 -50.74
N LYS A 234 -7.41 25.40 -50.56
CA LYS A 234 -6.41 25.40 -49.46
C LYS A 234 -6.96 25.14 -48.06
N ALA A 235 -8.19 24.64 -47.90
CA ALA A 235 -8.71 24.29 -46.58
C ALA A 235 -7.92 23.15 -45.94
N THR A 236 -7.58 23.32 -44.66
CA THR A 236 -6.99 22.27 -43.83
C THR A 236 -8.08 21.32 -43.33
N PRO A 237 -7.81 20.00 -43.25
CA PRO A 237 -8.76 19.06 -42.66
C PRO A 237 -8.94 19.36 -41.17
N PHE A 238 -10.15 19.14 -40.68
CA PHE A 238 -10.47 19.24 -39.26
C PHE A 238 -11.04 17.92 -38.75
N TYR A 239 -10.95 17.73 -37.43
CA TYR A 239 -11.21 16.44 -36.79
C TYR A 239 -12.20 16.56 -35.64
N ILE A 240 -13.19 15.68 -35.64
CA ILE A 240 -14.13 15.51 -34.53
C ILE A 240 -13.86 14.17 -33.88
N VAL A 241 -13.88 14.13 -32.55
CA VAL A 241 -13.59 12.93 -31.75
C VAL A 241 -14.79 12.59 -30.88
N ARG A 242 -15.06 11.29 -30.75
CA ARG A 242 -16.03 10.72 -29.82
C ARG A 242 -15.36 9.65 -28.97
N GLU A 243 -15.58 9.70 -27.67
CA GLU A 243 -15.16 8.64 -26.76
C GLU A 243 -16.25 7.58 -26.72
N MET A 244 -15.86 6.31 -26.84
CA MET A 244 -16.77 5.17 -26.78
C MET A 244 -16.28 4.23 -25.69
N GLU A 245 -17.19 3.84 -24.81
CA GLU A 245 -16.94 2.82 -23.79
C GLU A 245 -17.94 1.70 -23.96
N VAL A 246 -17.44 0.52 -24.33
CA VAL A 246 -18.25 -0.69 -24.39
C VAL A 246 -17.97 -1.50 -23.14
N SER A 247 -18.99 -1.76 -22.32
CA SER A 247 -18.87 -2.57 -21.11
C SER A 247 -19.81 -3.76 -21.18
N VAL A 248 -19.29 -4.97 -21.17
CA VAL A 248 -20.12 -6.17 -21.07
C VAL A 248 -20.37 -6.43 -19.59
N GLU A 249 -21.54 -5.99 -19.11
CA GLU A 249 -21.91 -6.06 -17.69
C GLU A 249 -22.02 -7.50 -17.20
N ASN A 250 -21.46 -7.75 -16.02
CA ASN A 250 -21.56 -9.01 -15.30
C ASN A 250 -22.76 -8.97 -14.34
N PRO A 251 -23.51 -10.09 -14.18
CA PRO A 251 -24.55 -10.21 -13.15
C PRO A 251 -24.14 -9.72 -11.73
N LEU A 252 -22.87 -9.87 -11.35
CA LEU A 252 -22.34 -9.40 -10.06
C LEU A 252 -22.20 -7.88 -9.95
N ASP A 253 -22.14 -7.13 -11.05
CA ASP A 253 -21.96 -5.66 -11.02
C ASP A 253 -23.14 -4.98 -10.32
N SER A 254 -24.35 -5.50 -10.52
CA SER A 254 -25.57 -5.05 -9.84
C SER A 254 -25.51 -5.18 -8.31
N LYS A 255 -24.74 -6.16 -7.80
CA LYS A 255 -24.64 -6.49 -6.36
C LYS A 255 -23.37 -5.93 -5.70
N LEU A 256 -22.27 -5.86 -6.45
CA LEU A 256 -20.93 -5.53 -5.96
C LEU A 256 -20.40 -4.20 -6.49
N GLY A 257 -21.14 -3.51 -7.36
CA GLY A 257 -20.80 -2.19 -7.88
C GLY A 257 -20.58 -1.13 -6.79
N PRO A 258 -20.11 0.08 -7.17
CA PRO A 258 -19.83 1.14 -6.20
C PRO A 258 -21.12 1.60 -5.51
N VAL A 259 -21.13 1.61 -4.18
CA VAL A 259 -22.30 2.06 -3.40
C VAL A 259 -22.61 3.54 -3.66
N SER A 260 -21.57 4.37 -3.87
CA SER A 260 -21.70 5.75 -4.33
C SER A 260 -20.40 6.26 -4.98
N PRO A 261 -20.45 7.30 -5.83
CA PRO A 261 -19.27 7.84 -6.51
C PRO A 261 -18.18 8.31 -5.55
N TYR A 262 -16.91 8.12 -5.93
CA TYR A 262 -15.77 8.49 -5.09
C TYR A 262 -15.69 10.01 -4.84
N LYS A 263 -15.52 10.41 -3.58
CA LYS A 263 -15.24 11.79 -3.14
C LYS A 263 -13.95 11.83 -2.30
N PRO A 264 -12.99 12.71 -2.61
CA PRO A 264 -11.76 12.82 -1.83
C PRO A 264 -12.02 13.20 -0.37
N PHE A 265 -11.33 12.56 0.58
CA PHE A 265 -11.39 12.90 2.00
C PHE A 265 -10.92 14.34 2.25
N LYS A 266 -11.69 15.09 3.05
CA LYS A 266 -11.33 16.44 3.52
C LYS A 266 -11.20 16.39 5.03
N ARG A 267 -10.00 16.73 5.54
CA ARG A 267 -9.72 16.81 6.98
C ARG A 267 -10.56 17.92 7.62
N ALA A 268 -11.25 17.61 8.72
CA ALA A 268 -11.94 18.62 9.53
C ALA A 268 -10.95 19.50 10.31
N THR A 269 -11.33 20.76 10.52
CA THR A 269 -10.57 21.69 11.36
C THR A 269 -10.67 21.29 12.83
N ARG A 270 -9.51 21.13 13.49
CA ARG A 270 -9.42 20.85 14.94
C ARG A 270 -10.11 21.95 15.74
N LYS A 271 -11.09 21.60 16.57
CA LYS A 271 -11.62 22.49 17.61
C LYS A 271 -10.58 22.58 18.74
N LEU A 272 -10.21 23.80 19.16
CA LEU A 272 -9.28 24.02 20.29
C LEU A 272 -10.02 23.70 21.60
N ALA A 273 -9.66 22.59 22.24
CA ALA A 273 -10.24 22.16 23.50
C ALA A 273 -9.82 23.05 24.68
N ARG A 274 -10.74 23.35 25.61
CA ARG A 274 -10.45 24.09 26.85
C ARG A 274 -10.04 23.17 28.02
N SER A 275 -10.55 21.94 28.03
CA SER A 275 -10.20 20.87 28.99
C SER A 275 -10.48 19.50 28.37
N VAL A 276 -9.76 18.46 28.82
CA VAL A 276 -9.97 17.06 28.40
C VAL A 276 -10.30 16.24 29.62
N GLU A 277 -11.47 15.61 29.64
CA GLU A 277 -11.86 14.64 30.67
C GLU A 277 -11.29 13.26 30.30
N ASP A 278 -10.48 12.67 31.20
CA ASP A 278 -9.83 11.39 30.94
C ASP A 278 -10.77 10.22 31.25
N GLY A 279 -10.70 9.17 30.45
CA GLY A 279 -11.53 7.97 30.59
C GLY A 279 -10.92 6.92 31.52
N GLU A 280 -11.62 5.80 31.66
CA GLU A 280 -11.11 4.63 32.39
C GLU A 280 -10.43 3.65 31.42
N PRO A 281 -9.11 3.40 31.54
CA PRO A 281 -8.43 2.39 30.75
C PRO A 281 -8.90 0.98 31.13
N PRO A 282 -8.72 -0.03 30.25
CA PRO A 282 -9.05 -1.43 30.56
C PRO A 282 -8.43 -1.88 31.88
N PHE A 283 -9.25 -2.53 32.71
CA PHE A 283 -8.91 -2.91 34.07
C PHE A 283 -7.61 -3.73 34.11
N TYR A 284 -6.64 -3.24 34.90
CA TYR A 284 -5.33 -3.83 35.12
C TYR A 284 -5.33 -4.54 36.48
N SER A 285 -5.82 -5.78 36.58
CA SER A 285 -5.75 -6.52 37.86
C SER A 285 -4.37 -7.15 38.06
N GLY A 286 -3.75 -6.93 39.24
CA GLY A 286 -2.56 -7.67 39.72
C GLY A 286 -1.25 -6.88 39.64
N PRO A 287 -0.19 -7.28 40.38
CA PRO A 287 1.07 -6.54 40.48
C PRO A 287 1.76 -6.51 39.11
N GLN A 288 1.44 -5.52 38.28
CA GLN A 288 1.96 -5.38 36.91
C GLN A 288 3.42 -4.94 36.83
N HIS A 289 4.17 -5.10 37.91
CA HIS A 289 5.54 -4.65 37.93
C HIS A 289 6.43 -5.86 37.76
N ILE A 290 6.70 -6.19 36.50
CA ILE A 290 8.09 -6.06 36.11
C ILE A 290 8.47 -4.62 36.49
N PRO A 291 9.16 -4.37 37.63
CA PRO A 291 9.45 -3.01 38.04
C PRO A 291 10.21 -2.35 36.89
N ALA A 292 9.83 -1.12 36.53
CA ALA A 292 10.45 -0.40 35.43
C ALA A 292 11.86 0.05 35.84
N LYS A 293 12.78 -0.92 35.96
CA LYS A 293 14.19 -0.72 36.32
C LYS A 293 14.88 0.12 35.25
N VAL A 294 14.48 -0.05 33.99
CA VAL A 294 14.96 0.76 32.85
C VAL A 294 13.86 1.70 32.37
N LYS A 295 14.08 3.01 32.56
CA LYS A 295 13.11 4.05 32.20
C LYS A 295 12.96 4.16 30.67
N LEU A 296 11.72 4.35 30.21
CA LEU A 296 11.41 4.68 28.83
C LEU A 296 11.29 6.20 28.68
N GLY A 297 12.06 6.79 27.77
CA GLY A 297 12.02 8.23 27.49
C GLY A 297 10.75 8.67 26.75
N GLU A 298 10.49 9.99 26.75
CA GLU A 298 9.35 10.58 26.03
C GLU A 298 9.60 10.78 24.54
N TYR A 299 10.86 10.92 24.13
CA TYR A 299 11.32 11.05 22.74
C TYR A 299 10.46 12.00 21.90
N ILE A 300 10.30 13.23 22.36
CA ILE A 300 9.48 14.23 21.66
C ILE A 300 10.30 14.80 20.50
N TYR A 301 9.77 14.72 19.28
CA TYR A 301 10.43 15.29 18.11
C TYR A 301 10.56 16.82 18.24
N PRO A 302 11.64 17.42 17.70
CA PRO A 302 11.81 18.87 17.73
C PRO A 302 10.72 19.61 16.96
N ARG A 303 10.24 20.75 17.50
CA ARG A 303 9.15 21.55 16.87
C ARG A 303 9.47 22.01 15.45
N TYR A 304 10.74 22.30 15.14
CA TYR A 304 11.15 22.71 13.80
C TYR A 304 10.87 21.63 12.76
N LEU A 305 10.97 20.34 13.13
CA LEU A 305 10.86 19.23 12.19
C LEU A 305 9.48 19.17 11.54
N LYS A 306 8.42 19.39 12.33
CA LYS A 306 7.03 19.48 11.85
C LYS A 306 6.85 20.59 10.82
N LYS A 307 7.56 21.72 10.98
CA LYS A 307 7.56 22.82 10.01
C LYS A 307 8.32 22.44 8.74
N LEU A 308 9.48 21.81 8.84
CA LEU A 308 10.26 21.39 7.66
C LEU A 308 9.53 20.34 6.82
N VAL A 309 8.91 19.34 7.46
CA VAL A 309 8.09 18.31 6.78
C VAL A 309 6.89 18.94 6.06
N LYS A 310 6.24 19.95 6.66
CA LYS A 310 5.15 20.69 6.01
C LYS A 310 5.56 21.30 4.67
N TYR A 311 6.82 21.72 4.54
CA TYR A 311 7.41 22.24 3.30
C TYR A 311 8.27 21.21 2.56
N LYS A 312 8.01 19.91 2.77
CA LYS A 312 8.64 18.77 2.07
C LYS A 312 10.16 18.72 2.12
N MET A 313 10.77 19.27 3.17
CA MET A 313 12.23 19.38 3.27
C MET A 313 12.87 20.14 2.09
N VAL A 314 12.17 21.13 1.51
CA VAL A 314 12.71 22.00 0.46
C VAL A 314 12.86 23.42 1.00
N ASP A 315 13.88 24.14 0.53
CA ASP A 315 13.97 25.56 0.85
C ASP A 315 12.74 26.27 0.26
N SER A 316 12.14 27.12 1.07
CA SER A 316 10.90 27.82 0.74
C SER A 316 10.99 29.23 1.31
N GLU A 317 10.41 30.18 0.57
CA GLU A 317 10.27 31.58 1.02
C GLU A 317 9.53 31.70 2.36
N PHE A 318 8.75 30.68 2.74
CA PHE A 318 8.00 30.62 4.00
C PHE A 318 8.81 30.07 5.20
N LEU A 319 10.09 29.73 5.00
CA LEU A 319 11.02 29.30 6.06
C LEU A 319 11.85 30.48 6.56
N PHE A 320 11.93 30.65 7.88
CA PHE A 320 12.81 31.68 8.46
C PHE A 320 14.28 31.26 8.35
N SER A 321 15.21 32.20 8.49
CA SER A 321 16.65 31.94 8.41
C SER A 321 17.12 30.85 9.39
N SER A 322 16.50 30.75 10.57
CA SER A 322 16.75 29.67 11.54
C SER A 322 16.29 28.31 11.04
N ASP A 323 15.10 28.22 10.42
CA ASP A 323 14.57 26.98 9.84
C ASP A 323 15.44 26.50 8.67
N LYS A 324 15.97 27.41 7.86
CA LYS A 324 16.88 27.09 6.75
C LYS A 324 18.19 26.45 7.23
N ARG A 325 18.74 26.92 8.38
CA ARG A 325 19.92 26.29 9.01
C ARG A 325 19.60 24.87 9.48
N TRP A 326 18.46 24.67 10.15
CA TRP A 326 18.02 23.34 10.56
C TRP A 326 17.79 22.40 9.37
N LEU A 327 17.21 22.92 8.28
CA LEU A 327 17.01 22.17 7.05
C LEU A 327 18.35 21.66 6.47
N ALA A 328 19.38 22.51 6.43
CA ALA A 328 20.70 22.12 5.97
C ALA A 328 21.31 21.01 6.84
N SER A 329 21.23 21.14 8.17
CA SER A 329 21.73 20.13 9.12
C SER A 329 21.00 18.80 9.01
N VAL A 330 19.66 18.84 8.91
CA VAL A 330 18.81 17.65 8.74
C VAL A 330 19.14 16.93 7.44
N LYS A 331 19.25 17.67 6.32
CA LYS A 331 19.65 17.08 5.03
C LYS A 331 21.03 16.45 5.10
N LYS A 332 22.01 17.16 5.65
CA LYS A 332 23.38 16.63 5.82
C LYS A 332 23.39 15.30 6.57
N LEU A 333 22.59 15.14 7.62
CA LEU A 333 22.50 13.90 8.40
C LEU A 333 21.76 12.78 7.65
N LEU A 334 20.75 13.11 6.85
CA LEU A 334 19.99 12.13 6.06
C LEU A 334 20.77 11.64 4.83
N ASP A 335 21.63 12.49 4.28
CA ASP A 335 22.45 12.22 3.09
C ASP A 335 23.83 11.62 3.43
N SER A 336 24.26 11.62 4.70
CA SER A 336 25.53 11.01 5.09
C SER A 336 25.51 9.48 4.97
N SER A 337 26.67 8.84 4.85
CA SER A 337 26.76 7.38 5.05
C SER A 337 26.44 7.02 6.50
N LEU A 338 25.90 5.83 6.76
CA LEU A 338 25.62 5.38 8.12
C LEU A 338 26.92 4.85 8.76
N ASP A 339 27.24 5.33 9.95
CA ASP A 339 28.37 4.89 10.77
C ASP A 339 27.95 4.93 12.26
N MET A 340 28.81 4.45 13.16
CA MET A 340 28.48 4.40 14.59
C MET A 340 28.34 5.80 15.22
N GLU A 341 29.06 6.81 14.74
CA GLU A 341 29.03 8.17 15.31
C GLU A 341 27.72 8.89 15.01
N ASN A 342 27.17 8.67 13.82
CA ASN A 342 25.92 9.27 13.37
C ASN A 342 24.69 8.37 13.57
N TYR A 343 24.90 7.10 13.94
CA TYR A 343 23.87 6.06 14.06
C TYR A 343 22.65 6.54 14.85
N SER A 344 22.85 6.91 16.12
CA SER A 344 21.76 7.32 17.00
C SER A 344 21.02 8.52 16.43
N LYS A 345 21.74 9.61 16.12
CA LYS A 345 21.16 10.85 15.60
C LYS A 345 20.31 10.61 14.35
N ARG A 346 20.80 9.79 13.41
CA ARG A 346 20.12 9.48 12.16
C ARG A 346 18.86 8.63 12.40
N PHE A 347 18.93 7.57 13.19
CA PHE A 347 17.75 6.74 13.47
C PHE A 347 16.68 7.48 14.28
N HIS A 348 17.05 8.34 15.25
CA HIS A 348 16.07 9.21 15.93
C HIS A 348 15.36 10.13 14.93
N LEU A 349 16.10 10.73 14.01
CA LEU A 349 15.52 11.60 12.98
C LEU A 349 14.55 10.81 12.08
N LEU A 350 14.93 9.63 11.59
CA LEU A 350 14.08 8.79 10.75
C LEU A 350 12.80 8.34 11.48
N LEU A 351 12.93 7.92 12.74
CA LEU A 351 11.79 7.57 13.60
C LEU A 351 10.84 8.74 13.81
N HIS A 352 11.34 9.96 14.01
CA HIS A 352 10.51 11.15 14.12
C HIS A 352 9.82 11.52 12.80
N LEU A 353 10.47 11.30 11.66
CA LEU A 353 9.86 11.50 10.34
C LEU A 353 8.75 10.49 10.08
N GLU A 354 8.92 9.25 10.54
CA GLU A 354 7.89 8.21 10.51
C GLU A 354 6.71 8.58 11.42
N GLU A 355 6.98 8.95 12.67
CA GLU A 355 5.98 9.41 13.64
C GLU A 355 5.10 10.54 13.09
N LEU A 356 5.73 11.57 12.50
CA LEU A 356 5.02 12.71 11.91
C LEU A 356 4.08 12.30 10.77
N GLN A 357 4.44 11.28 9.98
CA GLN A 357 3.58 10.79 8.92
C GLN A 357 2.45 9.90 9.48
N MET A 358 2.74 9.06 10.48
CA MET A 358 1.72 8.27 11.17
C MET A 358 0.66 9.15 11.85
N GLU A 359 1.06 10.26 12.48
CA GLU A 359 0.14 11.28 13.03
C GLU A 359 -0.81 11.84 11.96
N VAL A 360 -0.36 11.96 10.72
CA VAL A 360 -1.16 12.46 9.60
C VAL A 360 -2.09 11.38 9.08
N ASP A 361 -1.58 10.16 8.91
CA ASP A 361 -2.31 9.05 8.32
C ASP A 361 -3.47 8.58 9.18
N ILE A 362 -3.28 8.52 10.51
CA ILE A 362 -4.32 8.04 11.42
C ILE A 362 -5.57 8.94 11.41
N ARG A 363 -5.39 10.25 11.15
CA ARG A 363 -6.48 11.24 11.07
C ARG A 363 -7.37 11.06 9.85
N LYS A 364 -6.97 10.26 8.87
CA LYS A 364 -7.82 9.91 7.71
C LYS A 364 -9.03 9.05 8.12
N TYR A 365 -8.97 8.45 9.30
CA TYR A 365 -10.02 7.59 9.84
C TYR A 365 -10.96 8.32 10.81
N ASP A 366 -10.70 9.60 11.11
CA ASP A 366 -11.55 10.40 11.99
C ASP A 366 -13.02 10.35 11.53
N LEU A 367 -13.93 10.21 12.48
CA LEU A 367 -15.36 10.08 12.23
C LEU A 367 -16.10 11.32 12.72
N HIS A 368 -17.22 11.64 12.07
CA HIS A 368 -18.02 12.81 12.39
C HIS A 368 -19.48 12.44 12.65
N GLY A 369 -20.09 13.12 13.62
CA GLY A 369 -21.50 12.96 13.96
C GLY A 369 -21.91 11.53 14.31
N GLN A 370 -21.00 10.75 14.90
CA GLN A 370 -21.26 9.36 15.27
C GLN A 370 -22.04 9.27 16.58
N THR A 371 -22.95 8.32 16.64
CA THR A 371 -23.62 7.93 17.89
C THR A 371 -22.90 6.73 18.51
N MET A 372 -23.06 6.57 19.81
CA MET A 372 -22.59 5.40 20.55
C MET A 372 -23.78 4.72 21.23
N THR A 373 -23.63 3.46 21.61
CA THR A 373 -24.66 2.73 22.37
C THR A 373 -24.03 2.07 23.58
N PRO A 374 -24.71 2.00 24.74
CA PRO A 374 -24.21 1.23 25.88
C PRO A 374 -24.02 -0.24 25.51
N ASP A 375 -22.99 -0.87 26.06
CA ASP A 375 -22.80 -2.31 25.95
C ASP A 375 -23.77 -3.06 26.88
N ILE A 376 -24.36 -4.15 26.40
CA ILE A 376 -25.42 -4.88 27.13
C ILE A 376 -24.83 -5.65 28.34
N PRO A 377 -23.71 -6.37 28.20
CA PRO A 377 -23.06 -7.06 29.32
C PRO A 377 -22.41 -6.11 30.33
N ASN A 378 -21.91 -4.95 29.90
CA ASN A 378 -21.22 -3.99 30.77
C ASN A 378 -21.64 -2.54 30.46
N SER A 379 -22.56 -1.99 31.27
CA SER A 379 -23.11 -0.65 31.09
C SER A 379 -22.08 0.49 31.22
N ASP A 380 -20.90 0.22 31.76
CA ASP A 380 -19.82 1.20 31.90
C ASP A 380 -19.04 1.39 30.57
N LEU A 381 -19.27 0.53 29.59
CA LEU A 381 -18.65 0.60 28.26
C LEU A 381 -19.63 1.11 27.21
N LEU A 382 -19.11 1.91 26.28
CA LEU A 382 -19.86 2.41 25.13
C LEU A 382 -19.31 1.82 23.83
N ILE A 383 -20.23 1.39 22.97
CA ILE A 383 -19.93 0.81 21.66
C ILE A 383 -19.92 1.92 20.61
N LEU A 384 -18.78 2.08 19.94
CA LEU A 384 -18.61 2.92 18.76
C LEU A 384 -18.48 2.04 17.50
N LYS A 385 -19.32 2.30 16.50
CA LYS A 385 -19.21 1.64 15.19
C LYS A 385 -18.17 2.35 14.33
N VAL A 386 -17.12 1.63 13.95
CA VAL A 386 -16.01 2.12 13.13
C VAL A 386 -15.94 1.31 11.83
N PRO A 387 -16.32 1.89 10.68
CA PRO A 387 -16.21 1.21 9.40
C PRO A 387 -14.76 0.83 9.05
N GLY A 388 -14.53 -0.42 8.62
CA GLY A 388 -13.20 -0.91 8.21
C GLY A 388 -12.31 -1.41 9.36
N LEU A 389 -12.76 -1.30 10.60
CA LEU A 389 -12.02 -1.73 11.78
C LEU A 389 -11.65 -3.22 11.76
N ALA A 390 -12.52 -4.08 11.20
CA ALA A 390 -12.29 -5.52 11.06
C ALA A 390 -11.03 -5.85 10.24
N GLU A 391 -10.59 -4.92 9.39
CA GLU A 391 -9.39 -5.04 8.55
C GLU A 391 -8.19 -4.30 9.16
N ASN A 392 -8.25 -3.99 10.46
CA ASN A 392 -7.25 -3.21 11.19
C ASN A 392 -7.05 -1.79 10.64
N ARG A 393 -8.12 -1.12 10.19
CA ARG A 393 -8.08 0.25 9.66
C ARG A 393 -9.23 1.11 10.21
N PRO A 394 -8.98 2.03 11.14
CA PRO A 394 -7.67 2.35 11.73
C PRO A 394 -7.09 1.17 12.53
N PHE A 395 -5.76 1.11 12.59
CA PHE A 395 -5.08 0.13 13.43
C PHE A 395 -5.23 0.59 14.88
N VAL A 396 -6.11 -0.08 15.60
CA VAL A 396 -6.44 0.23 17.00
C VAL A 396 -6.39 -1.08 17.79
N LEU A 397 -5.69 -1.06 18.91
CA LEU A 397 -5.49 -2.16 19.83
C LEU A 397 -6.15 -1.88 21.18
N LYS A 398 -6.36 -2.94 21.97
CA LYS A 398 -6.75 -2.82 23.37
C LYS A 398 -5.73 -1.95 24.12
N GLY A 399 -6.23 -0.96 24.86
CA GLY A 399 -5.44 0.04 25.60
C GLY A 399 -5.17 1.33 24.83
N ASP A 400 -5.41 1.38 23.51
CA ASP A 400 -5.32 2.63 22.76
C ASP A 400 -6.43 3.61 23.19
N CYS A 401 -6.24 4.90 22.91
CA CYS A 401 -7.21 5.92 23.28
C CYS A 401 -7.69 6.72 22.06
N LEU A 402 -8.94 7.17 22.13
CA LEU A 402 -9.59 8.03 21.14
C LEU A 402 -9.95 9.34 21.82
N ILE A 403 -9.88 10.44 21.07
CA ILE A 403 -10.35 11.74 21.52
C ILE A 403 -11.74 11.93 20.95
N ILE A 404 -12.70 12.24 21.81
CA ILE A 404 -14.10 12.42 21.43
C ILE A 404 -14.53 13.82 21.81
N SER A 405 -15.22 14.51 20.89
CA SER A 405 -15.81 15.83 21.14
C SER A 405 -17.27 15.83 20.73
N ARG A 406 -18.12 16.53 21.48
CA ARG A 406 -19.53 16.67 21.09
C ARG A 406 -19.62 17.42 19.76
N SER A 407 -20.37 16.90 18.79
CA SER A 407 -20.48 17.53 17.47
C SER A 407 -21.15 18.91 17.56
N GLU A 408 -22.13 19.04 18.47
CA GLU A 408 -22.98 20.23 18.64
C GLU A 408 -22.36 21.33 19.52
N ASP A 409 -21.34 21.01 20.31
CA ASP A 409 -20.65 21.96 21.20
C ASP A 409 -19.17 22.10 20.80
N THR A 410 -18.52 23.18 21.24
CA THR A 410 -17.12 23.50 20.95
C THR A 410 -16.20 23.36 22.17
N GLY A 411 -16.74 23.02 23.35
CA GLY A 411 -15.99 23.01 24.61
C GLY A 411 -15.52 21.64 25.11
N SER A 412 -16.40 20.64 25.15
CA SER A 412 -16.14 19.39 25.88
C SER A 412 -15.43 18.33 25.05
N VAL A 413 -14.28 17.88 25.55
CA VAL A 413 -13.46 16.83 24.97
C VAL A 413 -13.23 15.72 25.98
N TYR A 414 -13.41 14.48 25.55
CA TYR A 414 -13.34 13.28 26.36
C TYR A 414 -12.32 12.32 25.77
N LYS A 415 -11.63 11.57 26.61
CA LYS A 415 -10.72 10.51 26.18
C LYS A 415 -11.37 9.16 26.46
N GLY A 416 -11.59 8.36 25.41
CA GLY A 416 -12.13 7.01 25.51
C GLY A 416 -11.02 5.98 25.30
N TYR A 417 -10.88 5.02 26.21
CA TYR A 417 -9.91 3.94 26.07
C TYR A 417 -10.54 2.71 25.45
N VAL A 418 -9.80 2.01 24.60
CA VAL A 418 -10.27 0.80 23.93
C VAL A 418 -10.14 -0.38 24.89
N HIS A 419 -11.26 -0.92 25.33
CA HIS A 419 -11.31 -2.12 26.17
C HIS A 419 -11.36 -3.40 25.34
N LYS A 420 -12.11 -3.38 24.24
CA LYS A 420 -12.28 -4.51 23.33
C LYS A 420 -12.54 -4.06 21.91
N LYS A 421 -12.11 -4.87 20.94
CA LYS A 421 -12.34 -4.71 19.52
C LYS A 421 -13.15 -5.89 19.00
N GLU A 422 -14.29 -5.64 18.38
CA GLU A 422 -15.18 -6.68 17.85
C GLU A 422 -15.63 -6.35 16.43
N LEU A 423 -15.05 -7.02 15.42
CA LEU A 423 -15.36 -6.76 14.00
C LEU A 423 -15.30 -5.25 13.66
N ASN A 424 -16.45 -4.59 13.54
CA ASN A 424 -16.60 -3.16 13.23
C ASN A 424 -16.94 -2.28 14.45
N ASN A 425 -16.89 -2.83 15.66
CA ASN A 425 -17.25 -2.17 16.90
C ASN A 425 -16.03 -2.03 17.83
N LEU A 426 -15.91 -0.87 18.47
CA LEU A 426 -14.99 -0.62 19.58
C LEU A 426 -15.78 -0.44 20.86
N LEU A 427 -15.41 -1.18 21.89
CA LEU A 427 -15.92 -0.97 23.25
C LEU A 427 -14.96 0.00 23.94
N LEU A 428 -15.49 1.15 24.32
CA LEU A 428 -14.73 2.28 24.88
C LEU A 428 -15.11 2.52 26.34
N GLY A 429 -14.11 2.65 27.19
CA GLY A 429 -14.25 3.08 28.58
C GLY A 429 -14.03 4.58 28.73
N PHE A 430 -14.96 5.24 29.41
CA PHE A 430 -14.93 6.67 29.73
C PHE A 430 -14.99 6.87 31.24
N SER A 431 -14.91 8.12 31.69
CA SER A 431 -15.13 8.47 33.09
C SER A 431 -16.57 8.16 33.49
N LYS A 432 -16.79 7.81 34.77
CA LYS A 432 -18.14 7.60 35.32
C LYS A 432 -19.04 8.84 35.15
N ASN A 433 -18.46 10.03 35.25
CA ASN A 433 -19.16 11.29 35.01
C ASN A 433 -19.66 11.43 33.57
N PHE A 434 -18.87 11.02 32.58
CA PHE A 434 -19.31 11.02 31.19
C PHE A 434 -20.44 10.02 30.96
N VAL A 435 -20.27 8.78 31.45
CA VAL A 435 -21.26 7.71 31.29
C VAL A 435 -22.59 8.09 31.94
N ALA A 436 -22.59 8.70 33.13
CA ALA A 436 -23.80 9.16 33.81
C ALA A 436 -24.57 10.25 33.03
N ASN A 437 -23.87 11.06 32.24
CA ASN A 437 -24.47 12.16 31.45
C ASN A 437 -24.72 11.77 29.97
N PHE A 438 -24.41 10.54 29.59
CA PHE A 438 -24.48 10.08 28.22
C PHE A 438 -25.91 9.73 27.79
N THR A 439 -26.31 10.13 26.58
CA THR A 439 -27.53 9.65 25.93
C THR A 439 -27.23 9.16 24.51
N SER A 440 -27.92 8.09 24.07
CA SER A 440 -27.67 7.44 22.77
C SER A 440 -27.96 8.33 21.55
N THR A 441 -28.70 9.43 21.74
CA THR A 441 -28.98 10.43 20.71
C THR A 441 -27.83 11.42 20.51
N MET A 442 -26.88 11.50 21.45
CA MET A 442 -25.75 12.42 21.34
C MET A 442 -24.84 12.03 20.17
N LYS A 443 -24.39 13.05 19.44
CA LYS A 443 -23.48 12.91 18.31
C LYS A 443 -22.08 13.42 18.67
N PHE A 444 -21.09 12.66 18.24
CA PHE A 444 -19.70 12.93 18.55
C PHE A 444 -18.82 12.91 17.30
N ASP A 445 -17.81 13.78 17.32
CA ASP A 445 -16.68 13.74 16.42
C ASP A 445 -15.55 12.95 17.11
N VAL A 446 -15.04 11.92 16.42
CA VAL A 446 -14.04 10.98 16.93
C VAL A 446 -12.71 11.24 16.23
N GLU A 447 -11.69 11.56 17.01
CA GLU A 447 -10.31 11.72 16.60
C GLU A 447 -9.49 10.49 17.03
N PHE A 448 -8.90 9.79 16.07
CA PHE A 448 -8.00 8.67 16.38
C PHE A 448 -6.63 9.20 16.82
N THR A 449 -6.01 8.55 17.81
CA THR A 449 -4.69 8.94 18.34
C THR A 449 -3.64 7.87 18.09
N LEU A 450 -2.40 8.31 17.83
CA LEU A 450 -1.27 7.43 17.60
C LEU A 450 -0.73 6.91 18.93
N ASN A 451 -0.69 5.59 19.09
CA ASN A 451 0.06 4.97 20.18
C ASN A 451 1.57 5.03 19.88
N ARG A 452 2.31 5.77 20.71
CA ARG A 452 3.75 6.03 20.52
C ARG A 452 4.64 4.95 21.15
N LEU A 453 4.09 3.93 21.81
CA LEU A 453 4.87 2.95 22.58
C LEU A 453 5.93 2.24 21.72
N THR A 454 5.55 1.76 20.54
CA THR A 454 6.45 1.04 19.62
C THR A 454 7.61 1.93 19.16
N LEU A 455 7.33 3.18 18.79
CA LEU A 455 8.35 4.17 18.40
C LEU A 455 9.27 4.53 19.58
N LYS A 456 8.72 4.70 20.79
CA LYS A 456 9.52 4.96 22.00
C LYS A 456 10.46 3.80 22.30
N LEU A 457 10.02 2.56 22.13
CA LEU A 457 10.87 1.37 22.31
C LEU A 457 12.04 1.35 21.30
N GLN A 458 11.77 1.67 20.03
CA GLN A 458 12.81 1.79 19.00
C GLN A 458 13.83 2.89 19.34
N HIS A 459 13.37 4.07 19.76
CA HIS A 459 14.27 5.14 20.20
C HIS A 459 15.16 4.72 21.37
N ARG A 460 14.60 4.05 22.38
CA ARG A 460 15.38 3.52 23.50
C ARG A 460 16.40 2.48 23.05
N ALA A 461 16.01 1.59 22.13
CA ALA A 461 16.91 0.57 21.62
C ALA A 461 18.11 1.20 20.88
N VAL A 462 17.87 2.27 20.13
CA VAL A 462 18.92 3.06 19.46
C VAL A 462 19.86 3.74 20.47
N ASP A 463 19.34 4.34 21.54
CA ASP A 463 20.16 4.90 22.62
C ASP A 463 21.04 3.82 23.27
N LEU A 464 20.44 2.67 23.62
CA LEU A 464 21.15 1.57 24.26
C LEU A 464 22.21 0.94 23.35
N ALA A 465 21.94 0.84 22.05
CA ALA A 465 22.89 0.28 21.09
C ALA A 465 24.18 1.10 20.98
N THR A 466 24.07 2.43 21.10
CA THR A 466 25.21 3.36 21.00
C THR A 466 25.87 3.65 22.35
N LYS A 467 25.23 3.29 23.45
CA LYS A 467 25.77 3.49 24.80
C LYS A 467 27.09 2.74 24.97
N SER A 468 28.16 3.48 25.25
CA SER A 468 29.51 2.94 25.44
C SER A 468 30.01 2.09 24.26
N ASN A 469 29.50 2.32 23.04
CA ASN A 469 29.81 1.56 21.82
C ASN A 469 29.66 0.04 21.97
N GLN A 470 28.77 -0.43 22.86
CA GLN A 470 28.66 -1.84 23.18
C GLN A 470 28.31 -2.70 21.96
N LEU A 471 27.41 -2.26 21.08
CA LEU A 471 27.02 -3.05 19.91
C LEU A 471 27.81 -2.73 18.62
N LEU A 472 28.96 -2.04 18.72
CA LEU A 472 29.73 -1.63 17.53
C LEU A 472 30.05 -2.82 16.62
N ASP A 473 30.63 -3.89 17.16
CA ASP A 473 31.05 -5.06 16.37
C ASP A 473 29.86 -5.93 15.91
N VAL A 474 28.67 -5.71 16.47
CA VAL A 474 27.42 -6.36 16.03
C VAL A 474 26.83 -5.60 14.83
N LEU A 475 26.81 -4.27 14.90
CA LEU A 475 26.14 -3.40 13.90
C LEU A 475 27.04 -3.06 12.71
N PHE A 476 28.35 -2.99 12.95
CA PHE A 476 29.39 -2.70 11.97
C PHE A 476 30.53 -3.74 12.07
N PRO A 477 30.22 -5.03 11.85
CA PRO A 477 31.20 -6.09 12.04
C PRO A 477 32.39 -5.93 11.08
N SER A 478 33.57 -6.23 11.61
CA SER A 478 34.84 -6.26 10.88
C SER A 478 35.47 -7.66 10.95
N ALA A 479 36.44 -7.96 10.09
CA ALA A 479 37.03 -9.30 9.94
C ALA A 479 37.81 -9.80 11.17
N ALA A 480 37.83 -9.07 12.29
CA ALA A 480 38.54 -9.39 13.53
C ALA A 480 37.94 -10.57 14.33
N ALA A 481 37.03 -11.36 13.74
CA ALA A 481 36.42 -12.53 14.37
C ALA A 481 37.48 -13.57 14.79
N LYS A 482 37.20 -14.32 15.87
CA LYS A 482 38.12 -15.32 16.45
C LYS A 482 38.68 -16.25 15.35
N SER A 483 40.01 -16.31 15.24
CA SER A 483 40.72 -17.06 14.19
C SER A 483 40.76 -18.58 14.42
N THR A 484 40.36 -19.07 15.59
CA THR A 484 40.36 -20.49 15.95
C THR A 484 38.99 -20.91 16.48
N PHE A 485 38.26 -21.69 15.69
CA PHE A 485 37.06 -22.43 16.10
C PHE A 485 37.07 -23.80 15.42
N SER A 486 36.60 -24.83 16.10
CA SER A 486 36.33 -26.15 15.52
C SER A 486 34.83 -26.32 15.33
N LEU A 487 34.43 -26.87 14.18
CA LEU A 487 33.02 -27.21 13.96
C LEU A 487 32.67 -28.45 14.78
N PRO A 488 31.59 -28.43 15.56
CA PRO A 488 31.17 -29.58 16.35
C PRO A 488 30.64 -30.70 15.44
N GLU A 489 30.89 -31.94 15.84
CA GLU A 489 30.17 -33.09 15.29
C GLU A 489 28.79 -33.15 15.94
N LEU A 490 27.74 -32.99 15.12
CA LEU A 490 26.36 -32.93 15.57
C LEU A 490 25.58 -34.11 15.02
N SER A 491 24.82 -34.77 15.90
CA SER A 491 23.73 -35.65 15.50
C SER A 491 22.44 -34.85 15.56
N MET A 492 21.80 -34.64 14.40
CA MET A 492 20.62 -33.79 14.30
C MET A 492 19.40 -34.45 14.95
N PHE A 493 18.54 -33.66 15.59
CA PHE A 493 17.25 -34.14 16.07
C PHE A 493 16.34 -34.43 14.87
N ASN A 494 16.31 -33.54 13.88
CA ASN A 494 15.70 -33.81 12.59
C ASN A 494 16.72 -34.44 11.62
N ARG A 495 16.66 -35.77 11.47
CA ARG A 495 17.54 -36.53 10.57
C ARG A 495 17.53 -36.07 9.12
N ARG A 496 16.42 -35.50 8.63
CA ARG A 496 16.34 -34.97 7.26
C ARG A 496 17.30 -33.79 7.01
N LEU A 497 17.75 -33.12 8.07
CA LEU A 497 18.72 -32.04 7.97
C LEU A 497 20.15 -32.56 7.73
N GLU A 498 20.45 -33.81 8.06
CA GLU A 498 21.76 -34.43 7.81
C GLU A 498 22.02 -34.57 6.30
N ASP A 499 20.97 -34.78 5.50
CA ASP A 499 21.01 -34.83 4.03
C ASP A 499 20.98 -33.42 3.37
N ASN A 500 20.90 -32.36 4.17
CA ASN A 500 20.89 -30.97 3.72
C ASN A 500 22.17 -30.25 4.17
N PRO A 501 23.21 -30.19 3.32
CA PRO A 501 24.51 -29.64 3.71
C PRO A 501 24.45 -28.16 4.08
N GLU A 502 23.55 -27.37 3.48
CA GLU A 502 23.38 -25.96 3.81
C GLU A 502 22.80 -25.80 5.22
N GLN A 503 21.68 -26.48 5.53
CA GLN A 503 21.07 -26.41 6.85
C GLN A 503 21.98 -27.01 7.93
N PHE A 504 22.66 -28.12 7.63
CA PHE A 504 23.60 -28.76 8.55
C PHE A 504 24.75 -27.83 8.92
N LYS A 505 25.41 -27.23 7.92
CA LYS A 505 26.50 -26.27 8.15
C LYS A 505 26.03 -25.04 8.91
N ALA A 506 24.85 -24.49 8.59
CA ALA A 506 24.30 -23.36 9.33
C ALA A 506 24.18 -23.67 10.83
N VAL A 507 23.63 -24.85 11.16
CA VAL A 507 23.51 -25.30 12.57
C VAL A 507 24.89 -25.45 13.21
N GLN A 508 25.86 -26.08 12.54
CA GLN A 508 27.23 -26.22 13.08
C GLN A 508 27.88 -24.87 13.39
N HIS A 509 27.78 -23.90 12.47
CA HIS A 509 28.39 -22.58 12.64
C HIS A 509 27.71 -21.76 13.74
N ILE A 510 26.38 -21.82 13.84
CA ILE A 510 25.61 -21.19 14.92
C ILE A 510 26.07 -21.77 16.27
N VAL A 511 26.04 -23.09 16.42
CA VAL A 511 26.45 -23.77 17.66
C VAL A 511 27.92 -23.49 18.00
N ALA A 512 28.81 -23.44 17.01
CA ALA A 512 30.23 -23.18 17.21
C ALA A 512 30.54 -21.72 17.61
N GLY A 513 29.59 -20.79 17.50
CA GLY A 513 29.90 -19.39 17.78
C GLY A 513 30.69 -18.69 16.67
N SER A 514 30.77 -19.23 15.45
CA SER A 514 31.85 -18.87 14.50
C SER A 514 31.87 -17.41 14.04
N SER A 515 30.73 -16.72 14.10
CA SER A 515 30.63 -15.30 13.71
C SER A 515 30.88 -14.33 14.86
N GLN A 516 30.88 -14.76 16.12
CA GLN A 516 30.89 -13.85 17.28
C GLN A 516 32.09 -12.88 17.23
N PRO A 517 31.90 -11.58 17.50
CA PRO A 517 30.66 -10.90 17.94
C PRO A 517 29.69 -10.52 16.80
N ALA A 518 30.07 -10.76 15.53
CA ALA A 518 29.24 -10.43 14.38
C ALA A 518 27.98 -11.32 14.31
N PRO A 519 26.87 -10.81 13.75
CA PRO A 519 25.68 -11.61 13.51
C PRO A 519 25.93 -12.80 12.57
N TYR A 520 25.32 -13.95 12.87
CA TYR A 520 25.23 -15.05 11.92
C TYR A 520 23.95 -14.89 11.07
N VAL A 521 24.06 -14.92 9.75
CA VAL A 521 22.92 -14.74 8.84
C VAL A 521 22.51 -16.06 8.20
N VAL A 522 21.25 -16.45 8.39
CA VAL A 522 20.62 -17.53 7.63
C VAL A 522 19.73 -16.92 6.56
N PHE A 523 20.29 -16.75 5.36
CA PHE A 523 19.53 -16.32 4.20
C PHE A 523 18.78 -17.51 3.61
N GLY A 524 17.46 -17.40 3.54
CA GLY A 524 16.64 -18.48 3.00
C GLY A 524 15.44 -17.95 2.23
N PRO A 525 15.38 -18.17 0.91
CA PRO A 525 14.19 -17.92 0.10
C PRO A 525 12.94 -18.65 0.64
N PRO A 526 11.72 -18.35 0.12
CA PRO A 526 10.50 -18.98 0.58
C PRO A 526 10.60 -20.51 0.48
N GLY A 527 10.07 -21.23 1.48
CA GLY A 527 10.03 -22.69 1.47
C GLY A 527 11.36 -23.41 1.73
N THR A 528 12.45 -22.70 2.03
CA THR A 528 13.78 -23.32 2.23
C THR A 528 14.06 -23.83 3.64
N GLY A 529 13.09 -23.73 4.56
CA GLY A 529 13.23 -24.29 5.90
C GLY A 529 14.04 -23.44 6.90
N LYS A 530 14.08 -22.10 6.74
CA LYS A 530 14.72 -21.16 7.70
C LYS A 530 14.36 -21.47 9.16
N THR A 531 13.07 -21.43 9.49
CA THR A 531 12.57 -21.69 10.84
C THR A 531 12.90 -23.11 11.33
N VAL A 532 12.92 -24.12 10.44
CA VAL A 532 13.37 -25.48 10.83
C VAL A 532 14.83 -25.47 11.25
N THR A 533 15.67 -24.75 10.50
CA THR A 533 17.10 -24.61 10.76
C THR A 533 17.36 -23.91 12.10
N LEU A 534 16.61 -22.84 12.40
CA LEU A 534 16.71 -22.14 13.68
C LEU A 534 16.29 -23.02 14.85
N VAL A 535 15.16 -23.73 14.71
CA VAL A 535 14.65 -24.65 15.74
C VAL A 535 15.65 -25.76 16.03
N GLU A 536 16.28 -26.34 15.01
CA GLU A 536 17.35 -27.32 15.19
C GLU A 536 18.55 -26.71 15.92
N ALA A 537 19.02 -25.53 15.52
CA ALA A 537 20.14 -24.85 16.17
C ALA A 537 19.88 -24.59 17.66
N ILE A 538 18.69 -24.10 18.01
CA ILE A 538 18.26 -23.88 19.40
C ILE A 538 18.35 -25.19 20.20
N LYS A 539 17.87 -26.31 19.65
CA LYS A 539 17.94 -27.62 20.32
C LYS A 539 19.37 -28.09 20.51
N GLN A 540 20.22 -27.95 19.50
CA GLN A 540 21.63 -28.35 19.58
C GLN A 540 22.41 -27.52 20.61
N ILE A 541 22.16 -26.20 20.68
CA ILE A 541 22.75 -25.32 21.69
C ILE A 541 22.39 -25.82 23.09
N LEU A 542 21.11 -26.09 23.35
CA LEU A 542 20.65 -26.54 24.68
C LEU A 542 21.13 -27.95 25.03
N LYS A 543 21.29 -28.83 24.03
CA LYS A 543 21.86 -30.17 24.21
C LYS A 543 23.32 -30.11 24.65
N LEU A 544 24.11 -29.20 24.06
CA LEU A 544 25.53 -29.06 24.36
C LEU A 544 25.81 -28.14 25.55
N ASN A 545 24.92 -27.19 25.81
CA ASN A 545 24.99 -26.26 26.92
C ASN A 545 23.62 -26.09 27.58
N SER A 546 23.36 -26.88 28.62
CA SER A 546 22.11 -26.83 29.37
C SER A 546 21.91 -25.54 30.18
N SER A 547 22.95 -24.72 30.34
CA SER A 547 22.88 -23.41 31.01
C SER A 547 22.59 -22.26 30.03
N ALA A 548 22.50 -22.53 28.73
CA ALA A 548 22.20 -21.52 27.73
C ALA A 548 20.75 -21.02 27.89
N HIS A 549 20.59 -19.70 28.00
CA HIS A 549 19.31 -19.03 27.84
C HIS A 549 19.25 -18.39 26.45
N ILE A 550 18.10 -18.56 25.79
CA ILE A 550 17.88 -18.19 24.39
C ILE A 550 16.65 -17.30 24.29
N LEU A 551 16.82 -16.16 23.63
CA LEU A 551 15.72 -15.29 23.23
C LEU A 551 15.42 -15.50 21.75
N ALA A 552 14.22 -15.97 21.42
CA ALA A 552 13.79 -16.22 20.06
C ALA A 552 12.68 -15.24 19.66
N CYS A 553 12.95 -14.42 18.65
CA CYS A 553 12.12 -13.30 18.26
C CYS A 553 11.68 -13.37 16.80
N ALA A 554 10.54 -12.74 16.50
CA ALA A 554 10.16 -12.39 15.14
C ALA A 554 9.34 -11.07 15.12
N PRO A 555 9.23 -10.38 13.97
CA PRO A 555 8.44 -9.15 13.87
C PRO A 555 6.93 -9.36 14.04
N SER A 556 6.41 -10.53 13.67
CA SER A 556 4.98 -10.85 13.73
C SER A 556 4.63 -11.91 14.77
N ASN A 557 3.42 -11.81 15.35
CA ASN A 557 2.92 -12.85 16.27
C ASN A 557 2.82 -14.21 15.59
N SER A 558 2.33 -14.27 14.34
CA SER A 558 2.22 -15.53 13.60
C SER A 558 3.56 -16.23 13.39
N ALA A 559 4.64 -15.49 13.11
CA ALA A 559 5.97 -16.08 13.00
C ALA A 559 6.47 -16.61 14.36
N CYS A 560 6.23 -15.88 15.45
CA CYS A 560 6.55 -16.34 16.80
C CYS A 560 5.75 -17.60 17.17
N ASP A 561 4.47 -17.67 16.80
CA ASP A 561 3.60 -18.80 17.12
C ASP A 561 4.05 -20.07 16.38
N VAL A 562 4.42 -19.96 15.09
CA VAL A 562 5.01 -21.07 14.30
C VAL A 562 6.36 -21.52 14.88
N LEU A 563 7.21 -20.58 15.29
CA LEU A 563 8.49 -20.88 15.90
C LEU A 563 8.31 -21.63 17.23
N PHE A 564 7.37 -21.17 18.06
CA PHE A 564 7.05 -21.77 19.36
C PHE A 564 6.43 -23.16 19.21
N GLU A 565 5.49 -23.34 18.29
CA GLU A 565 4.87 -24.65 18.00
C GLU A 565 5.92 -25.72 17.65
N ARG A 566 6.88 -25.39 16.78
CA ARG A 566 7.97 -26.31 16.39
C ARG A 566 8.97 -26.63 17.49
N LEU A 567 9.09 -25.74 18.49
CA LEU A 567 9.89 -26.02 19.68
C LEU A 567 9.15 -26.97 20.61
N LEU A 568 7.84 -26.77 20.81
CA LEU A 568 6.99 -27.62 21.64
C LEU A 568 6.90 -29.08 21.16
N ASP A 569 7.05 -29.35 19.86
CA ASP A 569 7.02 -30.71 19.30
C ASP A 569 8.07 -31.68 19.89
N SER A 570 9.07 -31.16 20.61
CA SER A 570 10.22 -31.96 21.06
C SER A 570 10.90 -31.47 22.33
N MET A 571 10.53 -30.29 22.84
CA MET A 571 11.04 -29.75 24.08
C MET A 571 10.00 -29.87 25.19
N CYS A 572 10.46 -30.01 26.43
CA CYS A 572 9.57 -29.99 27.59
C CYS A 572 8.91 -28.61 27.73
N SER A 573 7.62 -28.62 28.07
CA SER A 573 6.81 -27.42 28.32
C SER A 573 7.50 -26.45 29.30
N ASP A 574 8.20 -26.97 30.29
CA ASP A 574 8.80 -26.18 31.38
C ASP A 574 10.08 -25.43 30.96
N GLN A 575 10.64 -25.74 29.78
CA GLN A 575 11.85 -25.10 29.25
C GLN A 575 11.55 -23.93 28.31
N VAL A 576 10.37 -23.89 27.69
CA VAL A 576 10.03 -22.95 26.61
C VAL A 576 8.80 -22.14 27.00
N PHE A 577 8.88 -20.81 26.82
CA PHE A 577 7.81 -19.90 27.19
C PHE A 577 7.45 -18.94 26.07
N ARG A 578 6.15 -18.82 25.74
CA ARG A 578 5.64 -17.86 24.76
C ARG A 578 5.11 -16.60 25.45
N MET A 579 5.80 -15.48 25.26
CA MET A 579 5.39 -14.19 25.81
C MET A 579 4.58 -13.36 24.81
N HIS A 580 3.27 -13.25 25.02
CA HIS A 580 2.35 -12.42 24.24
C HIS A 580 2.22 -11.01 24.81
N ALA A 581 1.96 -10.05 23.93
CA ALA A 581 1.56 -8.70 24.34
C ALA A 581 0.15 -8.70 24.95
N PHE A 582 -0.08 -7.84 25.94
CA PHE A 582 -1.40 -7.61 26.56
C PHE A 582 -2.52 -7.32 25.55
N SER A 583 -2.19 -6.67 24.43
CA SER A 583 -3.14 -6.29 23.39
C SER A 583 -3.53 -7.44 22.44
N ARG A 584 -2.86 -8.61 22.53
CA ARG A 584 -3.19 -9.77 21.72
C ARG A 584 -4.50 -10.39 22.22
N ASP A 585 -5.41 -10.68 21.29
CA ASP A 585 -6.64 -11.39 21.61
C ASP A 585 -6.37 -12.89 21.82
N PRO A 586 -6.63 -13.45 23.02
CA PRO A 586 -6.44 -14.88 23.28
C PRO A 586 -7.26 -15.78 22.34
N ALA A 587 -8.42 -15.33 21.85
CA ALA A 587 -9.25 -16.10 20.92
C ALA A 587 -8.58 -16.30 19.54
N SER A 588 -7.58 -15.48 19.22
CA SER A 588 -6.80 -15.57 17.98
C SER A 588 -5.55 -16.45 18.08
N VAL A 589 -5.32 -17.09 19.23
CA VAL A 589 -4.17 -17.96 19.48
C VAL A 589 -4.61 -19.43 19.48
N PRO A 590 -3.91 -20.33 18.79
CA PRO A 590 -4.20 -21.76 18.82
C PRO A 590 -4.20 -22.33 20.25
N LYS A 591 -5.20 -23.16 20.58
CA LYS A 591 -5.42 -23.66 21.96
C LYS A 591 -4.24 -24.43 22.53
N ASN A 592 -3.47 -25.13 21.69
CA ASN A 592 -2.25 -25.84 22.08
C ASN A 592 -1.17 -24.90 22.62
N LEU A 593 -1.09 -23.66 22.13
CA LEU A 593 -0.05 -22.70 22.54
C LEU A 593 -0.39 -21.97 23.84
N LEU A 594 -1.64 -22.00 24.30
CA LEU A 594 -2.09 -21.27 25.48
C LEU A 594 -1.57 -21.87 26.80
N LYS A 595 -1.10 -23.11 26.82
CA LYS A 595 -0.62 -23.78 28.04
C LYS A 595 0.68 -23.21 28.59
N ASN A 596 1.59 -22.81 27.70
CA ASN A 596 2.96 -22.38 28.03
C ASN A 596 3.18 -20.92 27.65
N CYS A 597 2.23 -20.09 28.05
CA CYS A 597 2.22 -18.67 27.74
C CYS A 597 1.76 -17.86 28.95
N ASN A 598 1.74 -16.55 28.79
CA ASN A 598 1.40 -15.60 29.84
C ASN A 598 -0.11 -15.29 29.92
N LEU A 599 -0.98 -16.27 29.67
CA LEU A 599 -2.43 -16.12 29.79
C LEU A 599 -2.85 -16.20 31.27
N ASP A 600 -3.57 -15.19 31.74
CA ASP A 600 -4.26 -15.24 33.03
C ASP A 600 -5.69 -15.72 32.80
N GLU A 601 -5.97 -16.97 33.18
CA GLU A 601 -7.29 -17.60 33.01
C GLU A 601 -8.40 -16.86 33.78
N LYS A 602 -8.07 -16.22 34.90
CA LYS A 602 -9.07 -15.47 35.70
C LYS A 602 -9.47 -14.18 35.02
N LEU A 603 -8.51 -13.52 34.35
CA LEU A 603 -8.73 -12.25 33.66
C LEU A 603 -9.11 -12.43 32.18
N GLY A 604 -8.96 -13.62 31.62
CA GLY A 604 -9.19 -13.90 30.20
C GLY A 604 -8.29 -13.06 29.28
N CYS A 605 -7.10 -12.66 29.75
CA CYS A 605 -6.16 -11.86 28.97
C CYS A 605 -4.70 -12.14 29.34
N PHE A 606 -3.77 -11.69 28.50
CA PHE A 606 -2.35 -11.91 28.74
C PHE A 606 -1.81 -10.94 29.80
N SER A 607 -1.20 -11.48 30.85
CA SER A 607 -0.57 -10.71 31.94
C SER A 607 0.91 -11.09 32.02
N PHE A 608 1.81 -10.14 32.30
CA PHE A 608 3.24 -10.44 32.32
C PHE A 608 3.68 -11.04 33.66
N PRO A 609 4.41 -12.18 33.68
CA PRO A 609 5.06 -12.68 34.87
C PRO A 609 6.17 -11.72 35.34
N ASP A 610 6.63 -11.89 36.58
CA ASP A 610 7.79 -11.15 37.09
C ASP A 610 9.09 -11.56 36.39
N THR A 611 10.10 -10.69 36.48
CA THR A 611 11.39 -10.88 35.80
C THR A 611 12.10 -12.17 36.24
N GLU A 612 12.04 -12.53 37.53
CA GLU A 612 12.73 -13.70 38.06
C GLU A 612 12.10 -15.00 37.55
N SER A 613 10.77 -15.05 37.45
CA SER A 613 10.05 -16.16 36.84
C SER A 613 10.37 -16.31 35.35
N LEU A 614 10.44 -15.20 34.60
CA LEU A 614 10.80 -15.24 33.19
C LEU A 614 12.23 -15.77 32.97
N MET A 615 13.18 -15.37 33.81
CA MET A 615 14.59 -15.79 33.70
C MET A 615 14.82 -17.28 33.98
N LYS A 616 13.83 -18.03 34.49
CA LYS A 616 13.94 -19.48 34.71
C LYS A 616 13.82 -20.29 33.42
N PHE A 617 13.17 -19.75 32.39
CA PHE A 617 12.98 -20.46 31.13
C PHE A 617 14.27 -20.47 30.30
N SER A 618 14.60 -21.62 29.72
CA SER A 618 15.75 -21.76 28.81
C SER A 618 15.50 -21.06 27.48
N VAL A 619 14.25 -21.03 27.01
CA VAL A 619 13.87 -20.38 25.75
C VAL A 619 12.65 -19.48 25.96
N ILE A 620 12.75 -18.22 25.59
CA ILE A 620 11.61 -17.29 25.53
C ILE A 620 11.33 -16.94 24.07
N VAL A 621 10.09 -17.18 23.63
CA VAL A 621 9.61 -16.82 22.29
C VAL A 621 8.69 -15.59 22.37
N THR A 622 9.05 -14.51 21.68
CA THR A 622 8.34 -13.22 21.78
C THR A 622 8.45 -12.38 20.51
N THR A 623 7.57 -11.40 20.30
CA THR A 623 7.79 -10.43 19.22
C THR A 623 8.93 -9.47 19.58
N LEU A 624 9.54 -8.82 18.56
CA LEU A 624 10.56 -7.79 18.76
C LEU A 624 10.10 -6.68 19.72
N TYR A 625 8.87 -6.18 19.56
CA TYR A 625 8.33 -5.15 20.46
C TYR A 625 8.09 -5.66 21.89
N THR A 626 7.57 -6.88 22.03
CA THR A 626 7.30 -7.46 23.35
C THR A 626 8.61 -7.80 24.09
N ALA A 627 9.71 -8.12 23.37
CA ALA A 627 11.05 -8.28 23.95
C ALA A 627 11.51 -7.01 24.71
N GLY A 628 11.05 -5.83 24.29
CA GLY A 628 11.33 -4.57 25.00
C GLY A 628 10.84 -4.56 26.47
N ARG A 629 9.92 -5.46 26.86
CA ARG A 629 9.52 -5.64 28.26
C ARG A 629 10.61 -6.28 29.12
N LEU A 630 11.44 -7.16 28.56
CA LEU A 630 12.57 -7.78 29.25
C LEU A 630 13.60 -6.70 29.65
N VAL A 631 13.90 -5.78 28.73
CA VAL A 631 14.76 -4.61 29.00
C VAL A 631 14.14 -3.74 30.09
N THR A 632 12.85 -3.40 29.98
CA THR A 632 12.15 -2.59 31.00
C THR A 632 12.25 -3.23 32.38
N GLY A 633 12.23 -4.56 32.45
CA GLY A 633 12.38 -5.33 33.67
C GLY A 633 13.75 -5.48 34.26
N GLY A 634 14.76 -4.94 33.56
CA GLY A 634 16.14 -5.07 33.95
C GLY A 634 16.61 -6.51 33.95
N VAL A 635 16.18 -7.31 32.97
CA VAL A 635 16.89 -8.56 32.64
C VAL A 635 18.36 -8.19 32.35
N PRO A 636 19.35 -8.87 32.97
CA PRO A 636 20.76 -8.58 32.75
C PRO A 636 21.17 -8.76 31.28
N VAL A 637 22.10 -7.91 30.82
CA VAL A 637 22.59 -7.89 29.41
C VAL A 637 23.25 -9.20 28.98
N ASN A 638 23.81 -9.97 29.91
CA ASN A 638 24.46 -11.25 29.66
C ASN A 638 23.57 -12.45 29.99
N HIS A 639 22.28 -12.25 30.29
CA HIS A 639 21.39 -13.37 30.59
C HIS A 639 21.18 -14.26 29.37
N PHE A 640 20.92 -13.66 28.19
CA PHE A 640 20.73 -14.42 26.97
C PHE A 640 22.07 -14.68 26.27
N SER A 641 22.46 -15.94 26.21
CA SER A 641 23.62 -16.41 25.44
C SER A 641 23.41 -16.31 23.92
N HIS A 642 22.16 -16.44 23.47
CA HIS A 642 21.82 -16.35 22.05
C HIS A 642 20.52 -15.56 21.86
N VAL A 643 20.52 -14.70 20.86
CA VAL A 643 19.32 -14.01 20.37
C VAL A 643 19.08 -14.43 18.93
N PHE A 644 17.94 -15.05 18.67
CA PHE A 644 17.49 -15.43 17.33
C PHE A 644 16.43 -14.44 16.86
N VAL A 645 16.53 -13.96 15.62
CA VAL A 645 15.49 -13.16 14.97
C VAL A 645 15.10 -13.86 13.67
N ASP A 646 13.94 -14.52 13.66
CA ASP A 646 13.34 -15.06 12.44
C ASP A 646 12.58 -13.96 11.70
N GLU A 647 12.47 -14.11 10.37
CA GLU A 647 11.88 -13.11 9.47
C GLU A 647 12.48 -11.70 9.64
N ALA A 648 13.78 -11.61 9.95
CA ALA A 648 14.50 -10.36 10.23
C ALA A 648 14.45 -9.35 9.07
N GLY A 649 14.24 -9.82 7.83
CA GLY A 649 14.04 -8.97 6.66
C GLY A 649 12.76 -8.11 6.71
N GLN A 650 11.79 -8.45 7.56
CA GLN A 650 10.50 -7.75 7.68
C GLN A 650 10.52 -6.61 8.69
N ALA A 651 11.56 -6.47 9.50
CA ALA A 651 11.70 -5.41 10.49
C ALA A 651 12.67 -4.34 10.03
N VAL A 652 12.39 -3.07 10.37
CA VAL A 652 13.43 -2.04 10.29
C VAL A 652 14.52 -2.35 11.31
N GLU A 653 15.73 -1.86 11.05
CA GLU A 653 16.87 -2.08 11.94
C GLU A 653 16.59 -1.64 13.40
N SER A 654 15.97 -0.47 13.59
CA SER A 654 15.62 0.03 14.93
C SER A 654 14.58 -0.83 15.67
N GLU A 655 13.76 -1.60 14.96
CA GLU A 655 12.84 -2.56 15.56
C GLU A 655 13.57 -3.83 15.98
N THR A 656 14.50 -4.31 15.15
CA THR A 656 15.37 -5.46 15.46
C THR A 656 16.20 -5.19 16.72
N LEU A 657 16.69 -3.96 16.89
CA LEU A 657 17.44 -3.54 18.07
C LEU A 657 16.68 -3.70 19.39
N ILE A 658 15.33 -3.66 19.40
CA ILE A 658 14.55 -3.76 20.64
C ILE A 658 14.84 -5.07 21.38
N ALA A 659 15.09 -6.15 20.64
CA ALA A 659 15.38 -7.47 21.18
C ALA A 659 16.89 -7.71 21.46
N ILE A 660 17.76 -6.76 21.11
CA ILE A 660 19.22 -6.91 21.18
C ILE A 660 19.80 -5.93 22.20
N ALA A 661 19.48 -4.64 22.05
CA ALA A 661 20.07 -3.57 22.82
C ALA A 661 19.63 -3.64 24.30
N GLY A 662 20.59 -3.95 25.16
CA GLY A 662 20.35 -4.17 26.59
C GLY A 662 20.00 -5.61 26.98
N LEU A 663 20.01 -6.56 26.04
CA LEU A 663 19.77 -8.00 26.30
C LEU A 663 20.86 -8.93 25.78
N LEU A 664 21.68 -8.48 24.82
CA LEU A 664 22.79 -9.24 24.27
C LEU A 664 24.14 -8.63 24.70
N SER A 665 25.02 -9.47 25.22
CA SER A 665 26.44 -9.16 25.43
C SER A 665 27.25 -9.57 24.20
N PRO A 666 27.87 -8.64 23.44
CA PRO A 666 28.64 -8.99 22.24
C PRO A 666 29.81 -9.94 22.49
N GLN A 667 30.43 -9.89 23.68
CA GLN A 667 31.62 -10.68 24.00
C GLN A 667 31.30 -12.16 24.27
N GLU A 668 30.11 -12.44 24.80
CA GLU A 668 29.71 -13.77 25.29
C GLU A 668 28.51 -14.34 24.53
N GLY A 669 27.74 -13.50 23.84
CA GLY A 669 26.51 -13.86 23.17
C GLY A 669 26.61 -13.87 21.65
N GLN A 670 25.70 -14.60 21.01
CA GLN A 670 25.56 -14.61 19.56
C GLN A 670 24.20 -14.07 19.10
N LEU A 671 24.23 -13.23 18.07
CA LEU A 671 23.02 -12.84 17.33
C LEU A 671 22.90 -13.69 16.07
N VAL A 672 21.73 -14.30 15.87
CA VAL A 672 21.40 -15.04 14.65
C VAL A 672 20.21 -14.37 13.95
N LEU A 673 20.39 -13.96 12.70
CA LEU A 673 19.36 -13.31 11.88
C LEU A 673 18.95 -14.26 10.75
N ALA A 674 17.70 -14.71 10.72
CA ALA A 674 17.16 -15.45 9.60
C ALA A 674 16.14 -14.61 8.84
N GLY A 675 16.18 -14.66 7.51
CA GLY A 675 15.24 -13.90 6.70
C GLY A 675 15.51 -13.98 5.22
N ASP A 676 14.72 -13.20 4.48
CA ASP A 676 14.85 -13.06 3.04
C ASP A 676 14.67 -11.58 2.62
N PRO A 677 15.75 -10.86 2.28
CA PRO A 677 15.66 -9.47 1.83
C PRO A 677 14.91 -9.32 0.50
N LYS A 678 14.71 -10.39 -0.28
CA LYS A 678 13.95 -10.37 -1.55
C LYS A 678 12.44 -10.53 -1.34
N GLN A 679 11.98 -10.77 -0.12
CA GLN A 679 10.56 -10.73 0.27
C GLN A 679 10.17 -9.37 0.86
N LEU A 680 8.91 -9.22 1.26
CA LEU A 680 8.40 -7.96 1.80
C LEU A 680 9.18 -7.51 3.04
N GLY A 681 9.66 -6.27 2.97
CA GLY A 681 10.26 -5.57 4.10
C GLY A 681 9.22 -4.86 4.98
N PRO A 682 9.69 -4.05 5.94
CA PRO A 682 8.83 -3.33 6.87
C PRO A 682 7.89 -2.34 6.17
N ILE A 683 6.69 -2.18 6.71
CA ILE A 683 5.70 -1.22 6.22
C ILE A 683 6.00 0.14 6.86
N LEU A 684 6.42 1.10 6.03
CA LEU A 684 6.67 2.49 6.44
C LEU A 684 5.64 3.44 5.86
N HIS A 685 5.31 4.45 6.64
CA HIS A 685 4.38 5.51 6.27
C HIS A 685 5.09 6.67 5.60
N SER A 686 6.26 7.10 6.13
CA SER A 686 6.97 8.30 5.70
C SER A 686 7.75 8.08 4.40
N PRO A 687 7.38 8.75 3.30
CA PRO A 687 8.13 8.66 2.05
C PRO A 687 9.54 9.25 2.19
N ILE A 688 9.72 10.22 3.08
CA ILE A 688 11.04 10.82 3.37
C ILE A 688 11.91 9.78 4.09
N ALA A 689 11.38 9.11 5.13
CA ALA A 689 12.15 8.07 5.81
C ALA A 689 12.50 6.91 4.86
N LEU A 690 11.54 6.50 4.01
CA LEU A 690 11.77 5.47 2.99
C LEU A 690 12.86 5.88 1.98
N LYS A 691 12.82 7.12 1.48
CA LYS A 691 13.85 7.66 0.57
C LYS A 691 15.26 7.59 1.19
N HIS A 692 15.37 7.80 2.49
CA HIS A 692 16.64 7.76 3.23
C HIS A 692 16.93 6.39 3.86
N GLN A 693 16.41 5.32 3.25
CA GLN A 693 16.69 3.91 3.55
C GLN A 693 16.26 3.45 4.95
N PHE A 694 15.29 4.12 5.59
CA PHE A 694 14.76 3.64 6.88
C PHE A 694 14.09 2.26 6.77
N GLY A 695 13.61 1.90 5.58
CA GLY A 695 12.98 0.59 5.31
C GLY A 695 13.96 -0.57 5.16
N LEU A 696 15.26 -0.30 5.20
CA LEU A 696 16.31 -1.32 5.13
C LEU A 696 16.38 -2.06 6.47
N SER A 697 16.24 -3.39 6.44
CA SER A 697 16.43 -4.21 7.64
C SER A 697 17.91 -4.34 8.00
N LEU A 698 18.22 -4.68 9.25
CA LEU A 698 19.60 -4.96 9.68
C LEU A 698 20.22 -6.08 8.82
N LEU A 699 19.45 -7.14 8.56
CA LEU A 699 19.86 -8.28 7.73
C LEU A 699 20.20 -7.82 6.31
N GLU A 700 19.31 -7.04 5.67
CA GLU A 700 19.51 -6.53 4.31
C GLU A 700 20.72 -5.60 4.26
N ARG A 701 20.89 -4.71 5.25
CA ARG A 701 22.04 -3.81 5.33
C ARG A 701 23.36 -4.57 5.41
N LEU A 702 23.45 -5.60 6.25
CA LEU A 702 24.65 -6.42 6.38
C LEU A 702 24.97 -7.14 5.07
N MET A 703 23.96 -7.77 4.45
CA MET A 703 24.14 -8.49 3.19
C MET A 703 24.53 -7.59 2.01
N GLU A 704 23.99 -6.38 1.94
CA GLU A 704 24.19 -5.47 0.80
C GLU A 704 25.40 -4.55 0.95
N PHE A 705 25.77 -4.15 2.17
CA PHE A 705 26.79 -3.12 2.40
C PHE A 705 28.04 -3.60 3.15
N ASN A 706 28.03 -4.78 3.78
CA ASN A 706 29.19 -5.28 4.52
C ASN A 706 29.90 -6.44 3.77
N ASP A 707 31.21 -6.34 3.64
CA ASP A 707 32.01 -7.25 2.81
C ASP A 707 32.07 -8.69 3.34
N LEU A 708 31.91 -8.89 4.66
CA LEU A 708 31.89 -10.22 5.27
C LEU A 708 30.70 -11.07 4.76
N TYR A 709 29.57 -10.43 4.48
CA TYR A 709 28.36 -11.12 4.04
C TYR A 709 28.26 -11.22 2.51
N LYS A 710 28.86 -10.26 1.78
CA LYS A 710 28.93 -10.30 0.31
C LYS A 710 29.74 -11.48 -0.21
N THR A 711 30.85 -11.79 0.45
CA THR A 711 31.76 -12.88 0.09
C THR A 711 31.15 -14.27 0.29
N SER A 712 29.95 -14.37 0.88
CA SER A 712 29.27 -15.64 1.19
C SER A 712 30.11 -16.58 2.05
N ASP A 713 30.93 -16.01 2.94
CA ASP A 713 31.74 -16.76 3.88
C ASP A 713 30.83 -17.55 4.86
N PRO A 714 30.92 -18.90 4.90
CA PRO A 714 30.04 -19.73 5.71
C PRO A 714 30.16 -19.45 7.23
N ARG A 715 31.23 -18.77 7.66
CA ARG A 715 31.40 -18.30 9.04
C ARG A 715 30.38 -17.26 9.47
N PHE A 716 29.89 -16.46 8.52
CA PHE A 716 28.97 -15.33 8.78
C PHE A 716 27.61 -15.53 8.14
N ILE A 717 27.53 -16.23 7.00
CA ILE A 717 26.29 -16.38 6.26
C ILE A 717 26.15 -17.75 5.64
N THR A 718 24.97 -18.37 5.81
CA THR A 718 24.56 -19.53 5.02
C THR A 718 23.35 -19.19 4.15
N LYS A 719 23.41 -19.59 2.88
CA LYS A 719 22.34 -19.43 1.89
C LYS A 719 21.64 -20.78 1.67
N LEU A 720 20.37 -20.89 2.03
CA LEU A 720 19.57 -22.11 1.83
C LEU A 720 19.04 -22.17 0.39
N GLN A 721 19.21 -23.31 -0.29
CA GLN A 721 18.86 -23.45 -1.72
C GLN A 721 17.72 -24.44 -1.99
N LYS A 722 17.58 -25.48 -1.17
CA LYS A 722 16.54 -26.52 -1.32
C LYS A 722 15.18 -25.99 -0.88
N ASN A 723 14.22 -25.87 -1.79
CA ASN A 723 12.84 -25.47 -1.54
C ASN A 723 11.95 -26.70 -1.30
N TYR A 724 11.28 -26.75 -0.16
CA TYR A 724 10.42 -27.86 0.27
C TYR A 724 8.92 -27.54 0.18
N ARG A 725 8.53 -26.51 -0.59
CA ARG A 725 7.16 -26.00 -0.60
C ARG A 725 6.46 -26.19 -1.94
N SER A 726 7.06 -25.68 -3.00
CA SER A 726 6.33 -25.32 -4.21
C SER A 726 6.72 -26.19 -5.40
N HIS A 727 5.76 -26.43 -6.29
CA HIS A 727 6.00 -27.05 -7.59
C HIS A 727 6.97 -26.22 -8.44
N GLU A 728 7.77 -26.89 -9.29
CA GLU A 728 8.81 -26.26 -10.11
C GLU A 728 8.26 -25.13 -11.00
N ALA A 729 7.14 -25.37 -11.67
CA ALA A 729 6.46 -24.37 -12.51
C ALA A 729 6.11 -23.07 -11.77
N ILE A 730 5.79 -23.14 -10.48
CA ILE A 730 5.47 -21.96 -9.66
C ILE A 730 6.76 -21.19 -9.31
N LEU A 731 7.84 -21.93 -9.04
CA LEU A 731 9.12 -21.36 -8.62
C LEU A 731 9.96 -20.81 -9.77
N LYS A 732 9.74 -21.26 -11.01
CA LYS A 732 10.60 -20.96 -12.16
C LYS A 732 10.91 -19.46 -12.30
N VAL A 733 9.89 -18.60 -12.37
CA VAL A 733 10.07 -17.16 -12.56
C VAL A 733 10.66 -16.48 -11.31
N PRO A 734 10.12 -16.67 -10.08
CA PRO A 734 10.75 -16.11 -8.90
C PRO A 734 12.20 -16.54 -8.68
N ASN A 735 12.55 -17.79 -9.01
CA ASN A 735 13.91 -18.32 -8.88
C ASN A 735 14.89 -17.57 -9.79
N GLU A 736 14.52 -17.35 -11.05
CA GLU A 736 15.37 -16.63 -12.00
C GLU A 736 15.48 -15.14 -11.68
N GLU A 737 14.38 -14.48 -11.28
CA GLU A 737 14.36 -13.04 -11.05
C GLU A 737 15.00 -12.61 -9.72
N PHE A 738 14.83 -13.41 -8.66
CA PHE A 738 15.22 -12.99 -7.30
C PHE A 738 16.39 -13.78 -6.71
N TYR A 739 16.67 -14.97 -7.24
CA TYR A 739 17.55 -15.96 -6.61
C TYR A 739 18.58 -16.57 -7.57
N ASP A 740 18.89 -15.88 -8.68
CA ASP A 740 19.88 -16.27 -9.70
C ASP A 740 19.69 -17.69 -10.30
N GLY A 741 18.47 -18.23 -10.24
CA GLY A 741 18.20 -19.61 -10.68
C GLY A 741 18.77 -20.70 -9.75
N LYS A 742 19.23 -20.36 -8.54
CA LYS A 742 19.92 -21.29 -7.62
C LYS A 742 18.98 -22.13 -6.75
N LEU A 743 17.68 -21.84 -6.71
CA LEU A 743 16.73 -22.65 -5.93
C LEU A 743 16.50 -24.01 -6.58
N GLN A 744 16.50 -25.04 -5.74
CA GLN A 744 16.32 -26.43 -6.13
C GLN A 744 15.00 -26.97 -5.55
N VAL A 745 14.25 -27.74 -6.32
CA VAL A 745 12.94 -28.24 -5.87
C VAL A 745 13.11 -29.57 -5.11
N PHE A 746 12.77 -29.54 -3.83
CA PHE A 746 12.77 -30.67 -2.89
C PHE A 746 11.41 -30.83 -2.18
N ALA A 747 10.36 -30.14 -2.67
CA ALA A 747 9.01 -30.28 -2.17
C ALA A 747 8.52 -31.73 -2.33
N ASP A 748 7.69 -32.19 -1.39
CA ASP A 748 7.10 -33.51 -1.45
C ASP A 748 6.37 -33.71 -2.79
N GLU A 749 6.66 -34.82 -3.47
CA GLU A 749 6.18 -35.07 -4.82
C GLU A 749 4.65 -35.22 -4.86
N VAL A 750 4.06 -35.86 -3.85
CA VAL A 750 2.61 -36.06 -3.77
C VAL A 750 1.90 -34.72 -3.54
N GLU A 751 2.40 -33.89 -2.61
CA GLU A 751 1.83 -32.58 -2.35
C GLU A 751 1.96 -31.66 -3.58
N ARG A 752 3.16 -31.54 -4.17
CA ARG A 752 3.40 -30.56 -5.24
C ARG A 752 2.70 -30.93 -6.55
N GLU A 753 2.59 -32.22 -6.88
CA GLU A 753 1.97 -32.72 -8.12
C GLU A 753 0.45 -32.88 -8.00
N ALA A 754 -0.14 -32.66 -6.81
CA ALA A 754 -1.54 -32.96 -6.49
C ALA A 754 -2.54 -32.40 -7.51
N PHE A 755 -2.26 -31.25 -8.13
CA PHE A 755 -3.15 -30.59 -9.09
C PHE A 755 -2.69 -30.69 -10.55
N CYS A 756 -1.56 -31.33 -10.85
CA CYS A 756 -1.03 -31.46 -12.21
C CYS A 756 -1.97 -32.21 -13.17
N ARG A 757 -2.86 -33.04 -12.63
CA ARG A 757 -3.88 -33.77 -13.40
C ARG A 757 -5.27 -33.13 -13.38
N TRP A 758 -5.45 -31.98 -12.70
CA TRP A 758 -6.75 -31.32 -12.64
C TRP A 758 -7.26 -30.93 -14.03
N ASP A 759 -8.53 -31.20 -14.34
CA ASP A 759 -9.15 -30.87 -15.63
C ASP A 759 -9.34 -29.36 -15.85
N GLY A 760 -9.20 -28.56 -14.79
CA GLY A 760 -9.20 -27.11 -14.87
C GLY A 760 -7.93 -26.48 -15.42
N LEU A 761 -6.83 -27.22 -15.54
CA LEU A 761 -5.59 -26.72 -16.12
C LEU A 761 -5.72 -26.52 -17.64
N CYS A 762 -5.06 -25.48 -18.14
CA CYS A 762 -4.93 -25.27 -19.58
C CYS A 762 -4.04 -26.36 -20.22
N THR A 763 -2.98 -26.75 -19.50
CA THR A 763 -2.04 -27.81 -19.90
C THR A 763 -1.77 -28.73 -18.71
N LYS A 764 -1.92 -30.04 -18.93
CA LYS A 764 -1.63 -31.06 -17.89
C LYS A 764 -0.14 -31.02 -17.52
N GLY A 765 0.16 -31.21 -16.23
CA GLY A 765 1.53 -31.11 -15.71
C GLY A 765 2.04 -29.67 -15.49
N PHE A 766 1.24 -28.66 -15.84
CA PHE A 766 1.59 -27.25 -15.62
C PHE A 766 0.57 -26.57 -14.69
N PRO A 767 0.77 -26.61 -13.36
CA PRO A 767 -0.21 -26.14 -12.39
C PRO A 767 -0.12 -24.62 -12.14
N VAL A 768 0.06 -23.85 -13.22
CA VAL A 768 0.05 -22.39 -13.20
C VAL A 768 -0.91 -21.90 -14.28
N ILE A 769 -1.85 -21.05 -13.89
CA ILE A 769 -2.80 -20.43 -14.82
C ILE A 769 -2.69 -18.92 -14.70
N PHE A 770 -2.50 -18.25 -15.84
CA PHE A 770 -2.76 -16.82 -15.96
C PHE A 770 -4.06 -16.62 -16.76
N HIS A 771 -5.07 -16.02 -16.12
CA HIS A 771 -6.35 -15.69 -16.74
C HIS A 771 -6.40 -14.18 -17.04
N GLY A 772 -6.29 -13.82 -18.31
CA GLY A 772 -6.37 -12.44 -18.78
C GLY A 772 -7.80 -11.90 -18.72
N VAL A 773 -8.00 -10.78 -18.00
CA VAL A 773 -9.31 -10.14 -17.82
C VAL A 773 -9.25 -8.65 -18.15
N MET A 774 -10.09 -8.20 -19.07
CA MET A 774 -10.22 -6.79 -19.45
C MET A 774 -11.27 -6.09 -18.57
N GLY A 775 -11.10 -6.12 -17.25
CA GLY A 775 -12.05 -5.54 -16.30
C GLY A 775 -11.97 -4.01 -16.19
N LYS A 776 -12.77 -3.42 -15.29
CA LYS A 776 -12.72 -2.00 -14.94
C LYS A 776 -12.44 -1.85 -13.45
N ASP A 777 -11.36 -1.15 -13.10
CA ASP A 777 -11.07 -0.83 -11.71
C ASP A 777 -11.89 0.38 -11.23
N ALA A 778 -12.64 0.19 -10.15
CA ALA A 778 -13.57 1.17 -9.58
C ALA A 778 -13.19 1.56 -8.14
N ARG A 779 -13.77 2.67 -7.67
CA ARG A 779 -13.70 3.16 -6.28
C ARG A 779 -15.08 3.56 -5.80
N GLU A 780 -15.29 3.57 -4.50
CA GLU A 780 -16.56 3.96 -3.88
C GLU A 780 -16.37 4.89 -2.68
N GLN A 781 -17.36 5.75 -2.44
CA GLN A 781 -17.47 6.63 -1.27
C GLN A 781 -16.20 7.47 -1.04
N ASN A 782 -15.64 7.46 0.17
CA ASN A 782 -14.40 8.17 0.49
C ASN A 782 -13.18 7.23 0.45
N SER A 783 -13.34 5.99 -0.04
CA SER A 783 -12.27 5.00 0.00
C SER A 783 -11.28 5.22 -1.15
N PRO A 784 -9.99 5.39 -0.87
CA PRO A 784 -8.98 5.49 -1.93
C PRO A 784 -8.63 4.13 -2.56
N SER A 785 -9.14 3.02 -2.02
CA SER A 785 -8.84 1.66 -2.46
C SER A 785 -9.72 1.23 -3.63
N PHE A 786 -9.21 0.33 -4.46
CA PHE A 786 -9.83 -0.09 -5.72
C PHE A 786 -10.39 -1.51 -5.64
N PHE A 787 -11.32 -1.81 -6.53
CA PHE A 787 -11.87 -3.15 -6.73
C PHE A 787 -12.22 -3.36 -8.22
N ASN A 788 -12.30 -4.61 -8.64
CA ASN A 788 -12.61 -5.04 -10.00
C ASN A 788 -13.51 -6.27 -9.92
N THR A 789 -14.78 -6.09 -10.26
CA THR A 789 -15.84 -7.11 -10.14
C THR A 789 -15.70 -8.23 -11.16
N THR A 790 -15.19 -7.94 -12.37
CA THR A 790 -14.94 -8.94 -13.41
C THR A 790 -13.91 -9.96 -12.95
N GLU A 791 -12.82 -9.52 -12.31
CA GLU A 791 -11.83 -10.45 -11.74
C GLU A 791 -12.42 -11.32 -10.62
N ILE A 792 -13.33 -10.78 -9.79
CA ILE A 792 -13.98 -11.54 -8.71
C ILE A 792 -14.81 -12.68 -9.30
N GLU A 793 -15.53 -12.46 -10.39
CA GLU A 793 -16.35 -13.50 -11.02
C GLU A 793 -15.52 -14.67 -11.53
N ILE A 794 -14.42 -14.37 -12.24
CA ILE A 794 -13.49 -15.40 -12.73
C ILE A 794 -12.91 -16.20 -11.55
N LEU A 795 -12.57 -15.52 -10.47
CA LEU A 795 -12.12 -16.16 -9.24
C LEU A 795 -13.18 -17.12 -8.68
N LEU A 796 -14.44 -16.67 -8.55
CA LEU A 796 -15.53 -17.53 -8.07
C LEU A 796 -15.77 -18.73 -8.99
N ARG A 797 -15.59 -18.55 -10.30
CA ARG A 797 -15.70 -19.63 -11.30
C ARG A 797 -14.65 -20.72 -11.06
N TYR A 798 -13.39 -20.34 -10.83
CA TYR A 798 -12.33 -21.30 -10.50
C TYR A 798 -12.59 -22.01 -9.18
N LEU A 799 -13.02 -21.30 -8.14
CA LEU A 799 -13.38 -21.92 -6.85
C LEU A 799 -14.48 -22.97 -7.02
N LYS A 800 -15.55 -22.66 -7.74
CA LYS A 800 -16.63 -23.62 -8.00
C LYS A 800 -16.12 -24.86 -8.71
N ARG A 801 -15.33 -24.67 -9.77
CA ARG A 801 -14.76 -25.78 -10.54
C ARG A 801 -13.85 -26.66 -9.68
N LEU A 802 -12.99 -26.08 -8.85
CA LEU A 802 -12.15 -26.84 -7.91
C LEU A 802 -12.99 -27.70 -6.97
N LEU A 803 -14.06 -27.15 -6.40
CA LEU A 803 -14.95 -27.88 -5.48
C LEU A 803 -15.88 -28.88 -6.16
N GLU A 804 -16.12 -28.73 -7.46
CA GLU A 804 -16.87 -29.70 -8.27
C GLU A 804 -16.01 -30.90 -8.67
N ASP A 805 -14.71 -30.67 -8.89
CA ASP A 805 -13.75 -31.68 -9.33
C ASP A 805 -13.07 -32.41 -8.16
N GLN A 806 -13.14 -31.89 -6.93
CA GLN A 806 -12.52 -32.52 -5.76
C GLN A 806 -12.95 -33.98 -5.58
N GLY A 807 -12.01 -34.84 -5.18
CA GLY A 807 -12.24 -36.28 -5.00
C GLY A 807 -12.41 -37.09 -6.30
N LYS A 808 -12.42 -36.44 -7.49
CA LYS A 808 -12.46 -37.13 -8.78
C LYS A 808 -11.06 -37.30 -9.35
N LYS A 809 -10.84 -38.39 -10.10
CA LYS A 809 -9.61 -38.64 -10.89
C LYS A 809 -8.30 -38.47 -10.10
N GLY A 810 -8.31 -38.80 -8.80
CA GLY A 810 -7.15 -38.71 -7.92
C GLY A 810 -6.86 -37.32 -7.33
N LEU A 811 -7.76 -36.35 -7.47
CA LEU A 811 -7.64 -35.06 -6.79
C LEU A 811 -7.93 -35.20 -5.29
N PRO A 812 -7.12 -34.58 -4.42
CA PRO A 812 -7.38 -34.61 -2.99
C PRO A 812 -8.71 -33.91 -2.64
N PRO A 813 -9.36 -34.28 -1.54
CA PRO A 813 -10.44 -33.48 -0.99
C PRO A 813 -9.92 -32.08 -0.64
N ILE A 814 -10.68 -31.03 -0.97
CA ILE A 814 -10.23 -29.65 -0.81
C ILE A 814 -10.98 -29.02 0.37
N SER A 815 -10.24 -28.63 1.40
CA SER A 815 -10.79 -27.84 2.51
C SER A 815 -10.64 -26.34 2.26
N ALA A 816 -11.34 -25.53 3.05
CA ALA A 816 -11.18 -24.08 3.01
C ALA A 816 -9.76 -23.62 3.41
N GLU A 817 -9.06 -24.41 4.22
CA GLU A 817 -7.70 -24.13 4.69
C GLU A 817 -6.63 -24.40 3.64
N ASP A 818 -6.96 -25.18 2.60
CA ASP A 818 -6.08 -25.46 1.47
C ASP A 818 -6.02 -24.30 0.47
N ILE A 819 -6.96 -23.36 0.56
CA ILE A 819 -7.14 -22.27 -0.41
C ILE A 819 -6.75 -20.93 0.24
N GLY A 820 -5.99 -20.12 -0.49
CA GLY A 820 -5.75 -18.72 -0.18
C GLY A 820 -6.08 -17.81 -1.35
N ILE A 821 -6.75 -16.69 -1.06
CA ILE A 821 -7.05 -15.65 -2.05
C ILE A 821 -6.30 -14.38 -1.70
N ILE A 822 -5.42 -13.94 -2.60
CA ILE A 822 -4.58 -12.77 -2.42
C ILE A 822 -5.08 -11.65 -3.32
N ALA A 823 -5.34 -10.47 -2.74
CA ALA A 823 -5.63 -9.26 -3.51
C ALA A 823 -4.93 -8.04 -2.89
N PRO A 824 -4.25 -7.21 -3.69
CA PRO A 824 -3.44 -6.12 -3.16
C PRO A 824 -4.25 -4.93 -2.66
N TYR A 825 -5.50 -4.79 -3.11
CA TYR A 825 -6.37 -3.70 -2.71
C TYR A 825 -7.39 -4.18 -1.68
N ARG A 826 -7.46 -3.44 -0.57
CA ARG A 826 -8.40 -3.69 0.52
C ARG A 826 -9.84 -3.78 0.06
N LYS A 827 -10.29 -2.86 -0.81
CA LYS A 827 -11.66 -2.90 -1.31
C LYS A 827 -11.94 -4.15 -2.15
N GLN A 828 -10.94 -4.69 -2.84
CA GLN A 828 -11.08 -5.99 -3.51
C GLN A 828 -11.28 -7.13 -2.50
N VAL A 829 -10.49 -7.18 -1.43
CA VAL A 829 -10.65 -8.18 -0.35
C VAL A 829 -12.06 -8.14 0.25
N GLU A 830 -12.57 -6.94 0.56
CA GLU A 830 -13.94 -6.73 1.03
C GLU A 830 -14.99 -7.30 0.05
N LYS A 831 -14.87 -6.93 -1.22
CA LYS A 831 -15.83 -7.32 -2.27
C LYS A 831 -15.76 -8.82 -2.55
N ILE A 832 -14.59 -9.45 -2.51
CA ILE A 832 -14.44 -10.92 -2.63
C ILE A 832 -15.15 -11.62 -1.48
N ARG A 833 -14.91 -11.21 -0.22
CA ARG A 833 -15.59 -11.79 0.95
C ARG A 833 -17.11 -11.63 0.86
N LEU A 834 -17.58 -10.49 0.39
CA LEU A 834 -19.00 -10.23 0.17
C LEU A 834 -19.57 -11.14 -0.94
N ALA A 835 -18.85 -11.29 -2.05
CA ALA A 835 -19.25 -12.14 -3.17
C ALA A 835 -19.37 -13.62 -2.76
N LEU A 836 -18.40 -14.12 -1.98
CA LEU A 836 -18.40 -15.48 -1.42
C LEU A 836 -19.62 -15.75 -0.53
N ARG A 837 -20.08 -14.75 0.24
CA ARG A 837 -21.27 -14.88 1.09
C ARG A 837 -22.56 -14.93 0.27
N TYR A 838 -22.63 -14.19 -0.85
CA TYR A 838 -23.81 -14.20 -1.72
C TYR A 838 -23.93 -15.45 -2.57
N ASP A 839 -22.82 -16.13 -2.85
CA ASP A 839 -22.82 -17.34 -3.64
C ASP A 839 -23.27 -18.55 -2.80
N LYS A 840 -24.49 -19.03 -3.06
CA LYS A 840 -25.10 -20.14 -2.29
C LYS A 840 -24.29 -21.44 -2.37
N VAL A 841 -23.64 -21.73 -3.49
CA VAL A 841 -22.87 -22.98 -3.64
C VAL A 841 -21.62 -22.92 -2.78
N LEU A 842 -20.88 -21.81 -2.86
CA LEU A 842 -19.65 -21.64 -2.11
C LEU A 842 -19.90 -21.46 -0.61
N SER A 843 -20.93 -20.71 -0.21
CA SER A 843 -21.23 -20.51 1.21
C SER A 843 -21.70 -21.78 1.93
N HIS A 844 -22.31 -22.73 1.23
CA HIS A 844 -22.67 -24.03 1.79
C HIS A 844 -21.54 -25.07 1.74
N LYS A 845 -20.76 -25.11 0.65
CA LYS A 845 -19.70 -26.13 0.47
C LYS A 845 -18.39 -25.79 1.17
N LEU A 846 -18.09 -24.50 1.39
CA LEU A 846 -16.88 -24.05 2.06
C LEU A 846 -17.22 -23.43 3.41
N ASN A 847 -16.46 -23.82 4.44
CA ASN A 847 -16.44 -23.06 5.67
C ASN A 847 -15.71 -21.72 5.43
N LEU A 848 -16.47 -20.68 5.09
CA LEU A 848 -15.95 -19.35 4.78
C LEU A 848 -15.18 -18.69 5.93
N ALA A 849 -15.34 -19.18 7.18
CA ALA A 849 -14.55 -18.70 8.32
C ALA A 849 -13.07 -19.12 8.23
N ASN A 850 -12.80 -20.28 7.61
CA ASN A 850 -11.45 -20.83 7.49
C ASN A 850 -10.78 -20.47 6.15
N LEU A 851 -11.55 -19.99 5.16
CA LEU A 851 -11.03 -19.52 3.88
C LEU A 851 -10.33 -18.16 4.06
N LYS A 852 -9.02 -18.12 3.83
CA LYS A 852 -8.28 -16.87 3.96
C LYS A 852 -8.36 -16.05 2.67
N VAL A 853 -8.93 -14.84 2.78
CA VAL A 853 -8.92 -13.79 1.75
C VAL A 853 -8.24 -12.57 2.34
N ALA A 854 -7.12 -12.11 1.79
CA ALA A 854 -6.27 -11.11 2.45
C ALA A 854 -5.32 -10.43 1.46
N SER A 855 -4.62 -9.38 1.91
CA SER A 855 -3.54 -8.75 1.13
C SER A 855 -2.27 -9.58 1.17
N VAL A 856 -1.29 -9.25 0.32
CA VAL A 856 0.01 -9.94 0.27
C VAL A 856 0.72 -9.87 1.63
N GLU A 857 0.66 -8.71 2.29
CA GLU A 857 1.25 -8.47 3.60
C GLU A 857 0.66 -9.41 4.67
N GLU A 858 -0.66 -9.62 4.68
CA GLU A 858 -1.34 -10.52 5.62
C GLU A 858 -1.11 -12.01 5.34
N PHE A 859 -0.65 -12.36 4.13
CA PHE A 859 -0.30 -13.71 3.71
C PHE A 859 1.17 -14.06 3.94
N GLN A 860 2.00 -13.09 4.32
CA GLN A 860 3.41 -13.33 4.56
C GLN A 860 3.63 -14.34 5.70
N GLY A 861 4.56 -15.27 5.49
CA GLY A 861 4.80 -16.40 6.41
C GLY A 861 3.76 -17.53 6.35
N GLN A 862 2.66 -17.36 5.61
CA GLN A 862 1.66 -18.42 5.40
C GLN A 862 1.86 -19.08 4.04
N GLU A 863 1.26 -20.25 3.85
CA GLU A 863 1.29 -21.01 2.60
C GLU A 863 0.00 -21.80 2.44
N ARG A 864 -0.37 -22.12 1.20
CA ARG A 864 -1.60 -22.84 0.85
C ARG A 864 -1.34 -23.77 -0.33
N ASN A 865 -2.09 -24.87 -0.39
CA ASN A 865 -2.04 -25.79 -1.52
C ASN A 865 -2.42 -25.07 -2.83
N ILE A 866 -3.48 -24.25 -2.76
CA ILE A 866 -4.01 -23.47 -3.87
C ILE A 866 -3.96 -21.98 -3.52
N ILE A 867 -3.36 -21.17 -4.39
CA ILE A 867 -3.43 -19.70 -4.30
C ILE A 867 -4.11 -19.13 -5.55
N ILE A 868 -5.07 -18.25 -5.32
CA ILE A 868 -5.69 -17.43 -6.37
C ILE A 868 -5.36 -15.96 -6.12
N ILE A 869 -4.78 -15.29 -7.11
CA ILE A 869 -4.38 -13.88 -7.04
C ILE A 869 -5.30 -13.05 -7.94
N SER A 870 -5.86 -11.97 -7.39
CA SER A 870 -6.55 -10.93 -8.18
C SER A 870 -5.68 -9.68 -8.19
N THR A 871 -5.29 -9.20 -9.39
CA THR A 871 -4.39 -8.04 -9.55
C THR A 871 -5.12 -6.69 -9.56
N VAL A 872 -6.43 -6.70 -9.83
CA VAL A 872 -7.41 -5.59 -9.78
C VAL A 872 -7.25 -4.53 -10.85
N ARG A 873 -6.02 -4.07 -11.09
CA ARG A 873 -5.75 -2.88 -11.91
C ARG A 873 -6.08 -3.09 -13.38
N SER A 874 -6.78 -2.13 -13.97
CA SER A 874 -7.14 -2.17 -15.40
C SER A 874 -7.01 -0.81 -16.12
N SER A 875 -6.74 0.29 -15.41
CA SER A 875 -6.61 1.63 -16.02
C SER A 875 -5.17 2.20 -15.96
N THR A 876 -4.61 2.54 -17.12
CA THR A 876 -3.26 3.17 -17.23
C THR A 876 -3.15 4.53 -16.54
N SER A 877 -4.25 5.29 -16.42
CA SER A 877 -4.29 6.58 -15.72
C SER A 877 -4.06 6.46 -14.21
N TYR A 878 -4.43 5.33 -13.61
CA TYR A 878 -4.18 5.04 -12.20
C TYR A 878 -2.85 4.33 -11.96
N VAL A 879 -2.28 3.66 -12.97
CA VAL A 879 -0.93 3.05 -12.88
C VAL A 879 0.15 4.10 -12.66
N LYS A 880 0.08 5.26 -13.35
CA LYS A 880 1.01 6.38 -13.10
C LYS A 880 0.86 6.96 -11.69
N MET A 881 -0.37 7.04 -11.18
CA MET A 881 -0.58 7.39 -9.76
C MET A 881 -0.01 6.32 -8.82
N ASP A 882 -0.11 5.04 -9.13
CA ASP A 882 0.45 4.01 -8.23
C ASP A 882 1.98 4.01 -8.20
N GLN A 883 2.63 4.33 -9.33
CA GLN A 883 4.08 4.54 -9.43
C GLN A 883 4.53 5.79 -8.68
N ASP A 884 3.86 6.93 -8.90
CA ASP A 884 4.21 8.21 -8.25
C ASP A 884 4.00 8.18 -6.72
N PHE A 885 3.13 7.30 -6.23
CA PHE A 885 2.80 7.17 -4.81
C PHE A 885 3.40 5.92 -4.16
N ASN A 886 4.22 5.14 -4.88
CA ASN A 886 4.85 3.90 -4.40
C ASN A 886 3.85 2.90 -3.76
N MET A 887 2.59 2.93 -4.21
CA MET A 887 1.49 2.13 -3.64
C MET A 887 1.20 0.85 -4.43
N GLY A 888 1.74 0.70 -5.65
CA GLY A 888 1.39 -0.37 -6.58
C GLY A 888 1.86 -1.76 -6.14
N PHE A 889 0.97 -2.74 -6.14
CA PHE A 889 1.33 -4.17 -6.18
C PHE A 889 2.06 -4.55 -7.47
N LEU A 890 1.75 -3.85 -8.55
CA LEU A 890 2.33 -4.07 -9.88
C LEU A 890 3.81 -3.67 -9.97
N SER A 891 4.20 -2.58 -9.30
CA SER A 891 5.56 -2.03 -9.36
C SER A 891 6.51 -2.58 -8.31
N ASN A 892 6.01 -3.28 -7.29
CA ASN A 892 6.83 -3.79 -6.20
C ASN A 892 7.15 -5.27 -6.42
N GLU A 893 8.39 -5.55 -6.81
CA GLU A 893 8.85 -6.90 -7.13
C GLU A 893 8.85 -7.83 -5.90
N LYS A 894 9.12 -7.29 -4.69
CA LYS A 894 9.03 -8.04 -3.42
C LYS A 894 7.59 -8.54 -3.17
N ARG A 895 6.56 -7.74 -3.52
CA ARG A 895 5.14 -8.17 -3.46
C ARG A 895 4.82 -9.28 -4.43
N PHE A 896 5.31 -9.18 -5.68
CA PHE A 896 5.17 -10.25 -6.66
C PHE A 896 5.78 -11.55 -6.12
N ASN A 897 7.04 -11.50 -5.67
CA ASN A 897 7.76 -12.66 -5.16
C ASN A 897 7.00 -13.34 -4.01
N VAL A 898 6.57 -12.57 -3.00
CA VAL A 898 5.78 -13.12 -1.88
C VAL A 898 4.50 -13.77 -2.37
N ALA A 899 3.70 -13.08 -3.20
CA ALA A 899 2.39 -13.54 -3.62
C ALA A 899 2.43 -14.85 -4.42
N ILE A 900 3.35 -14.96 -5.39
CA ILE A 900 3.52 -16.15 -6.24
C ILE A 900 4.00 -17.35 -5.43
N THR A 901 4.95 -17.14 -4.51
CA THR A 901 5.59 -18.19 -3.70
C THR A 901 4.78 -18.65 -2.48
N ARG A 902 3.50 -18.26 -2.39
CA ARG A 902 2.56 -18.76 -1.38
C ARG A 902 1.93 -20.10 -1.75
N ALA A 903 1.89 -20.42 -3.05
CA ALA A 903 1.28 -21.63 -3.57
C ALA A 903 2.23 -22.83 -3.43
N LYS A 904 1.71 -23.97 -2.95
CA LYS A 904 2.44 -25.25 -2.99
C LYS A 904 2.22 -25.96 -4.33
N SER A 905 0.96 -26.14 -4.71
CA SER A 905 0.59 -27.12 -5.75
C SER A 905 -0.17 -26.52 -6.92
N LEU A 906 -0.90 -25.40 -6.73
CA LEU A 906 -1.65 -24.73 -7.79
C LEU A 906 -1.64 -23.21 -7.61
N LEU A 907 -1.29 -22.50 -8.68
CA LEU A 907 -1.33 -21.04 -8.74
C LEU A 907 -2.25 -20.58 -9.87
N ILE A 908 -3.23 -19.72 -9.52
CA ILE A 908 -4.11 -19.06 -10.49
C ILE A 908 -3.97 -17.56 -10.32
N VAL A 909 -3.59 -16.85 -11.38
CA VAL A 909 -3.50 -15.39 -11.41
C VAL A 909 -4.56 -14.84 -12.33
N VAL A 910 -5.37 -13.91 -11.84
CA VAL A 910 -6.44 -13.23 -12.59
C VAL A 910 -6.09 -11.74 -12.66
N GLY A 911 -6.01 -11.20 -13.87
CA GLY A 911 -5.58 -9.82 -14.03
C GLY A 911 -5.60 -9.29 -15.45
N ASN A 912 -5.44 -7.98 -15.60
CA ASN A 912 -5.39 -7.32 -16.90
C ASN A 912 -3.99 -7.47 -17.52
N PRO A 913 -3.83 -8.27 -18.59
CA PRO A 913 -2.53 -8.55 -19.19
C PRO A 913 -1.86 -7.28 -19.73
N LEU A 914 -2.61 -6.35 -20.33
CA LEU A 914 -2.07 -5.13 -20.93
C LEU A 914 -1.44 -4.17 -19.91
N ILE A 915 -1.93 -4.19 -18.67
CA ILE A 915 -1.37 -3.39 -17.58
C ILE A 915 -0.17 -4.11 -16.96
N LEU A 916 -0.29 -5.42 -16.76
CA LEU A 916 0.74 -6.24 -16.11
C LEU A 916 2.01 -6.32 -16.97
N THR A 917 1.90 -6.47 -18.29
CA THR A 917 3.06 -6.52 -19.20
C THR A 917 3.85 -5.21 -19.27
N THR A 918 3.33 -4.10 -18.74
CA THR A 918 4.13 -2.86 -18.60
C THR A 918 5.22 -2.95 -17.54
N HIS A 919 5.23 -4.03 -16.74
CA HIS A 919 6.20 -4.28 -15.69
C HIS A 919 7.05 -5.53 -16.03
N PRO A 920 8.40 -5.45 -16.02
CA PRO A 920 9.27 -6.51 -16.54
C PRO A 920 9.05 -7.90 -15.92
N VAL A 921 8.92 -7.97 -14.59
CA VAL A 921 8.72 -9.26 -13.88
C VAL A 921 7.38 -9.90 -14.25
N TRP A 922 6.33 -9.10 -14.36
CA TRP A 922 5.01 -9.56 -14.77
C TRP A 922 4.96 -9.97 -16.24
N GLU A 923 5.62 -9.21 -17.11
CA GLU A 923 5.79 -9.54 -18.52
C GLU A 923 6.47 -10.91 -18.67
N LYS A 924 7.59 -11.13 -17.97
CA LYS A 924 8.27 -12.42 -17.96
C LYS A 924 7.38 -13.56 -17.47
N PHE A 925 6.60 -13.34 -16.41
CA PHE A 925 5.65 -14.34 -15.90
C PHE A 925 4.55 -14.68 -16.90
N ILE A 926 3.97 -13.68 -17.57
CA ILE A 926 2.93 -13.88 -18.58
C ILE A 926 3.51 -14.60 -19.80
N ASN A 927 4.70 -14.21 -20.28
CA ASN A 927 5.39 -14.86 -21.38
C ASN A 927 5.70 -16.34 -21.07
N TYR A 928 6.12 -16.65 -19.83
CA TYR A 928 6.29 -18.02 -19.37
C TYR A 928 4.98 -18.82 -19.42
N CYS A 929 3.87 -18.21 -19.00
CA CYS A 929 2.54 -18.85 -19.10
C CYS A 929 2.10 -19.06 -20.56
N LEU A 930 2.44 -18.15 -21.48
CA LEU A 930 2.16 -18.32 -22.92
C LEU A 930 2.98 -19.47 -23.51
N GLU A 931 4.29 -19.51 -23.26
CA GLU A 931 5.20 -20.54 -23.75
C GLU A 931 4.76 -21.95 -23.30
N LYS A 932 4.36 -22.07 -22.02
CA LYS A 932 3.89 -23.34 -21.44
C LYS A 932 2.40 -23.62 -21.66
N LYS A 933 1.70 -22.79 -22.45
CA LYS A 933 0.26 -22.92 -22.72
C LYS A 933 -0.59 -22.97 -21.43
N GLY A 934 -0.21 -22.18 -20.43
CA GLY A 934 -0.92 -21.92 -19.18
C GLY A 934 -1.71 -20.61 -19.16
N TYR A 935 -1.77 -19.90 -20.28
CA TYR A 935 -2.55 -18.67 -20.45
C TYR A 935 -3.98 -18.97 -20.95
N THR A 936 -4.98 -18.27 -20.42
CA THR A 936 -6.39 -18.34 -20.88
C THR A 936 -7.10 -16.99 -20.68
N GLY A 937 -8.31 -16.85 -21.20
CA GLY A 937 -9.12 -15.63 -21.12
C GLY A 937 -8.84 -14.73 -22.33
N PHE A 938 -8.77 -13.41 -22.10
CA PHE A 938 -8.64 -12.43 -23.17
C PHE A 938 -7.39 -12.68 -24.05
N PRO A 939 -7.50 -12.96 -25.37
CA PRO A 939 -6.34 -13.27 -26.21
C PRO A 939 -5.43 -12.06 -26.45
N LEU A 940 -4.13 -12.18 -26.18
CA LEU A 940 -3.14 -11.11 -26.43
C LEU A 940 -2.93 -10.82 -27.93
N GLU A 941 -3.19 -11.78 -28.81
CA GLU A 941 -3.17 -11.58 -30.27
C GLU A 941 -4.20 -10.52 -30.72
N ASN A 942 -5.26 -10.32 -29.94
CA ASN A 942 -6.26 -9.27 -30.18
C ASN A 942 -5.81 -7.90 -29.64
N THR A 943 -4.51 -7.68 -29.46
CA THR A 943 -3.95 -6.40 -29.03
C THR A 943 -2.94 -5.93 -30.06
N ASP A 944 -3.04 -4.67 -30.45
CA ASP A 944 -2.03 -4.08 -31.32
C ASP A 944 -0.69 -4.04 -30.58
N ASN A 945 0.38 -4.53 -31.24
CA ASN A 945 1.73 -4.28 -30.76
C ASN A 945 1.93 -2.76 -30.62
N GLU A 946 2.70 -2.32 -29.63
CA GLU A 946 2.89 -0.90 -29.31
C GLU A 946 3.30 -0.11 -30.56
N ASP A 947 4.14 -0.68 -31.41
CA ASP A 947 4.55 -0.06 -32.67
C ASP A 947 3.40 0.08 -33.69
N ALA A 948 2.49 -0.90 -33.79
CA ALA A 948 1.32 -0.82 -34.66
C ALA A 948 0.31 0.22 -34.19
N PHE A 949 0.04 0.26 -32.87
CA PHE A 949 -0.79 1.30 -32.27
C PHE A 949 -0.16 2.70 -32.46
N MET A 950 1.15 2.82 -32.29
CA MET A 950 1.85 4.10 -32.47
C MET A 950 1.94 4.52 -33.94
N LEU A 951 2.08 3.57 -34.88
CA LEU A 951 1.97 3.80 -36.32
C LEU A 951 0.59 4.35 -36.69
N MET A 952 -0.45 3.70 -36.19
CA MET A 952 -1.83 4.10 -36.39
C MET A 952 -2.06 5.53 -35.84
N VAL A 953 -1.64 5.81 -34.60
CA VAL A 953 -1.78 7.15 -34.00
C VAL A 953 -0.96 8.21 -34.75
N ALA A 954 0.26 7.89 -35.17
CA ALA A 954 1.11 8.79 -35.94
C ALA A 954 0.53 9.10 -37.34
N SER A 955 -0.22 8.17 -37.92
CA SER A 955 -0.88 8.36 -39.23
C SER A 955 -2.00 9.41 -39.23
N LEU A 956 -2.52 9.79 -38.06
CA LEU A 956 -3.65 10.72 -37.90
C LEU A 956 -3.33 12.18 -38.24
N ARG A 957 -2.06 12.52 -38.57
CA ARG A 957 -1.59 13.84 -39.07
C ARG A 957 -2.41 15.06 -38.59
N ILE A 958 -2.58 15.22 -37.28
CA ILE A 958 -3.31 16.35 -36.69
C ILE A 958 -2.43 17.62 -36.82
N MET A 959 -2.58 18.35 -37.93
CA MET A 959 -1.87 19.61 -38.18
C MET A 959 -2.59 20.80 -37.55
N ASP A 960 -1.84 21.86 -37.25
CA ASP A 960 -2.31 23.07 -36.58
C ASP A 960 -3.48 23.71 -37.33
N THR A 961 -4.62 23.89 -36.65
CA THR A 961 -5.61 24.92 -36.97
C THR A 961 -5.43 26.09 -36.02
N VAL A 962 -4.22 26.69 -36.00
CA VAL A 962 -4.02 28.06 -35.51
C VAL A 962 -2.92 28.71 -36.35
N CYS A 963 -3.33 29.52 -37.31
CA CYS A 963 -2.72 30.83 -37.51
C CYS A 963 -3.82 31.86 -37.31
#